data_AF-A0A9P9EC84-F1
#
_entry.id   AF-A0A9P9EC84-F1
#
_cell.length_a   1.000
_cell.length_b   1.000
_cell.length_c   1.000
_cell.angle_alpha   90.00
_cell.angle_beta   90.00
_cell.angle_gamma   90.00
#
_symmetry.space_group_name_H-M   'P 1'
#
loop_
_entity.id
_entity.type
_entity.pdbx_description
1 polymer ?
#
loop_
_entity_poly.entity_id
_entity_poly.type
_entity_poly.pdbx_seq_one_letter_code
_entity_poly.pdbx_strand_id
1 'polypeptide(L)'
;MASISKFNSALLSVPNELTVAAANFNINFSLMKVEAPREFHGLGDGLSRLRRHDAEEGMPHITARSLGALFESLIPPISHLTSAYGKRVSEISKHLETDSSHKPHTGIFSDRAGADGTSIWAAATSGQSAIAMHLLSCMLARIWKPAEATSLWVELVERRKKEIHESFNATGASQVASVMAAQQVFTRDQLSAWDASARSWLQTADTVKRLQQTQLMLIINNVRMSVNANKDPYESVTKAWISAMSAMERLICGVPQRVQEGAILLAISSWHLYPNMQVLTEDIKDVDQKDELMQNSLLTISNAGSNASVEGVVWSLPLSRMRYYSPPVVTKRHLASDTSRISMEEFQIVFLGAVIGQWRRLCSDEERCCKLVAHLYGQFRDHGTERPQWMSILAGAAFRVIQSNGPTGAQYSKLLRLGVRRCEAFLNDPHYKVPCFFGLEYFYILVQLLDNVEDRIKLLRRAAAARKLDHNDAIIRYKAPPRLGLQSTNDFEFASAVPSVRKSSKRSLENLETRSEGQQRLAIGRYFTSATSCPGMLPCQCIDPAGSCAGCFNRLTKSQIEKEGEESFMIPPDGFEEFDTEQFLLVRPGEDRMTTYELVLGDADSAALYKKKPSDTFRSYINDTTNNLSATMDEIEFVLASRSFNAERMNLGSWWSLWPGTGSKQQKLSFKALKFASALYYQITGATISIEVVKMHLYEVSWVKWLASTYEAPAQATPGLWTRPYDDQYLPGTAGDMHNLLERSFACLAWFESGEFDIAPEDLRGVFALANGDSIYVASALVSDPSKDTSLYPIRRVFGNIGRPEMSLLIPPSNPRLAEPNLASWTLINHQAFDGRLQNCFASTTLHLTFTDFVMPLDVGTRGLRDRQVVLLESLVSIDDRGRNIGDLDILSAFNSGLLFQQKNCTHPKSKRDYTAKKELVSLDCWDEFLDLPQSIAIFRASGNWQARLGAAVASIQAGKAVLVIPESPCIQCVESGAEIPDIDILIA
;
A
#
# COMPACT_ATOMS: atom_id res chain seq x y z
N MET A 1 -31.82 -16.38 -21.54
CA MET A 1 -33.22 -15.97 -21.82
C MET A 1 -33.94 -15.74 -20.50
N ALA A 2 -34.18 -14.48 -20.13
CA ALA A 2 -35.07 -14.06 -19.06
C ALA A 2 -35.58 -12.65 -19.40
N SER A 3 -36.87 -12.45 -19.21
CA SER A 3 -37.74 -11.35 -19.68
C SER A 3 -37.15 -9.93 -19.54
N ILE A 4 -36.74 -9.36 -20.67
CA ILE A 4 -36.63 -7.91 -20.87
C ILE A 4 -38.06 -7.42 -21.11
N SER A 5 -38.58 -6.56 -20.25
CA SER A 5 -39.70 -5.69 -20.61
C SER A 5 -39.21 -4.77 -21.72
N LYS A 6 -39.33 -5.23 -22.98
CA LYS A 6 -39.18 -4.41 -24.17
C LYS A 6 -40.22 -3.30 -24.02
N PHE A 7 -39.76 -2.09 -23.69
CA PHE A 7 -40.49 -0.91 -24.14
C PHE A 7 -40.44 -0.98 -25.66
N ASN A 8 -41.50 -1.55 -26.25
CA ASN A 8 -41.80 -1.34 -27.65
C ASN A 8 -41.82 0.18 -27.84
N SER A 9 -40.86 0.69 -28.58
CA SER A 9 -40.94 1.96 -29.25
C SER A 9 -42.24 1.94 -30.05
N ALA A 10 -43.30 2.53 -29.49
CA ALA A 10 -44.49 2.83 -30.25
C ALA A 10 -44.03 3.67 -31.45
N LEU A 11 -44.26 3.11 -32.63
CA LEU A 11 -43.89 3.63 -33.93
C LEU A 11 -44.52 5.02 -34.09
N LEU A 12 -43.77 6.09 -33.84
CA LEU A 12 -44.16 7.43 -34.25
C LEU A 12 -43.93 7.54 -35.75
N SER A 13 -44.96 8.01 -36.47
CA SER A 13 -44.80 8.46 -37.85
C SER A 13 -43.93 9.71 -37.86
N VAL A 14 -42.62 9.52 -37.88
CA VAL A 14 -41.67 10.57 -38.21
C VAL A 14 -42.01 11.04 -39.64
N PRO A 15 -42.21 12.34 -39.90
CA PRO A 15 -42.40 12.83 -41.25
C PRO A 15 -41.30 12.28 -42.17
N ASN A 16 -41.62 11.90 -43.41
CA ASN A 16 -40.64 11.29 -44.32
C ASN A 16 -39.35 12.12 -44.45
N GLU A 17 -39.45 13.45 -44.37
CA GLU A 17 -38.31 14.38 -44.36
C GLU A 17 -37.39 14.20 -43.14
N LEU A 18 -37.95 14.00 -41.95
CA LEU A 18 -37.19 13.72 -40.73
C LEU A 18 -36.67 12.28 -40.70
N THR A 19 -37.27 11.34 -41.42
CA THR A 19 -36.77 9.96 -41.56
C THR A 19 -35.55 9.90 -42.48
N VAL A 20 -35.56 10.67 -43.58
CA VAL A 20 -34.38 10.86 -44.44
C VAL A 20 -33.30 11.65 -43.69
N ALA A 21 -33.67 12.67 -42.92
CA ALA A 21 -32.75 13.36 -42.03
C ALA A 21 -32.20 12.41 -40.94
N ALA A 22 -33.00 11.51 -40.37
CA ALA A 22 -32.58 10.55 -39.36
C ALA A 22 -31.59 9.51 -39.89
N ALA A 23 -31.85 8.97 -41.09
CA ALA A 23 -30.89 8.11 -41.77
C ALA A 23 -29.57 8.85 -42.03
N ASN A 24 -29.65 10.09 -42.53
CA ASN A 24 -28.47 10.93 -42.73
C ASN A 24 -27.75 11.28 -41.42
N PHE A 25 -28.45 11.60 -40.33
CA PHE A 25 -27.83 11.99 -39.06
C PHE A 25 -27.22 10.81 -38.30
N ASN A 26 -27.86 9.63 -38.35
CA ASN A 26 -27.29 8.41 -37.78
C ASN A 26 -25.98 8.04 -38.50
N ILE A 27 -25.95 8.18 -39.82
CA ILE A 27 -24.74 8.09 -40.65
C ILE A 27 -23.76 9.25 -40.36
N ASN A 28 -24.25 10.45 -40.02
CA ASN A 28 -23.45 11.66 -39.76
C ASN A 28 -22.72 11.61 -38.40
N PHE A 29 -23.29 11.01 -37.35
CA PHE A 29 -22.61 10.87 -36.06
C PHE A 29 -21.35 10.00 -36.15
N SER A 30 -21.34 9.01 -37.05
CA SER A 30 -20.13 8.22 -37.35
C SER A 30 -19.16 8.90 -38.33
N LEU A 31 -19.62 9.78 -39.22
CA LEU A 31 -18.81 10.31 -40.33
C LEU A 31 -18.30 11.75 -40.16
N MET A 32 -18.94 12.58 -39.35
CA MET A 32 -18.54 13.99 -39.22
C MET A 32 -17.50 14.15 -38.11
N LYS A 33 -16.26 14.35 -38.54
CA LYS A 33 -15.11 14.73 -37.71
C LYS A 33 -14.92 16.25 -37.78
N VAL A 34 -14.70 16.87 -36.64
CA VAL A 34 -14.26 18.26 -36.52
C VAL A 34 -12.75 18.24 -36.28
N GLU A 35 -12.03 19.19 -36.86
CA GLU A 35 -10.62 19.36 -36.56
C GLU A 35 -10.46 19.73 -35.07
N ALA A 36 -9.64 18.97 -34.35
CA ALA A 36 -9.42 19.21 -32.93
C ALA A 36 -8.81 20.61 -32.72
N PRO A 37 -9.22 21.36 -31.67
CA PRO A 37 -8.59 22.64 -31.39
C PRO A 37 -7.09 22.47 -31.12
N ARG A 38 -6.28 23.43 -31.59
CA ARG A 38 -4.81 23.42 -31.48
C ARG A 38 -4.31 23.17 -30.05
N GLU A 39 -5.07 23.61 -29.06
CA GLU A 39 -4.75 23.45 -27.65
C GLU A 39 -4.70 21.98 -27.22
N PHE A 40 -5.36 21.06 -27.92
CA PHE A 40 -5.39 19.62 -27.64
C PHE A 40 -4.36 18.80 -28.43
N HIS A 41 -3.65 19.38 -29.40
CA HIS A 41 -2.73 18.61 -30.26
C HIS A 41 -1.64 17.86 -29.47
N GLY A 42 -1.16 18.44 -28.36
CA GLY A 42 -0.19 17.77 -27.50
C GLY A 42 -0.71 16.49 -26.85
N LEU A 43 -2.03 16.35 -26.66
CA LEU A 43 -2.64 15.08 -26.28
C LEU A 43 -2.70 14.12 -27.46
N GLY A 44 -3.17 14.58 -28.62
CA GLY A 44 -3.31 13.75 -29.82
C GLY A 44 -1.99 13.12 -30.28
N ASP A 45 -0.87 13.82 -30.06
CA ASP A 45 0.48 13.33 -30.35
C ASP A 45 0.98 12.31 -29.31
N GLY A 46 0.56 12.44 -28.05
CA GLY A 46 0.95 11.56 -26.94
C GLY A 46 0.10 10.30 -26.77
N LEU A 47 -1.03 10.18 -27.47
CA LEU A 47 -1.88 8.98 -27.44
C LEU A 47 -1.29 7.82 -28.25
N SER A 48 -1.53 6.59 -27.79
CA SER A 48 -1.22 5.40 -28.57
C SER A 48 -2.02 5.38 -29.87
N ARG A 49 -1.48 4.72 -30.92
CA ARG A 49 -2.14 4.60 -32.22
C ARG A 49 -3.56 4.06 -32.10
N LEU A 50 -3.73 3.01 -31.28
CA LEU A 50 -5.03 2.40 -31.04
C LEU A 50 -6.00 3.36 -30.35
N ARG A 51 -5.59 4.04 -29.26
CA ARG A 51 -6.47 4.99 -28.56
C ARG A 51 -6.88 6.17 -29.43
N ARG A 52 -5.96 6.66 -30.26
CA ARG A 52 -6.25 7.73 -31.21
C ARG A 52 -7.27 7.27 -32.26
N HIS A 53 -7.07 6.08 -32.83
CA HIS A 53 -8.02 5.48 -33.77
C HIS A 53 -9.39 5.26 -33.13
N ASP A 54 -9.45 4.66 -31.93
CA ASP A 54 -10.70 4.43 -31.18
C ASP A 54 -11.43 5.76 -30.88
N ALA A 55 -10.69 6.82 -30.56
CA ALA A 55 -11.25 8.14 -30.29
C ALA A 55 -11.72 8.88 -31.55
N GLU A 56 -11.15 8.62 -32.72
CA GLU A 56 -11.49 9.28 -33.99
C GLU A 56 -12.55 8.53 -34.80
N GLU A 57 -12.59 7.19 -34.70
CA GLU A 57 -13.40 6.31 -35.57
C GLU A 57 -14.23 5.29 -34.79
N GLY A 58 -13.91 5.07 -33.52
CA GLY A 58 -14.57 4.07 -32.69
C GLY A 58 -15.83 4.54 -31.96
N MET A 59 -16.31 3.68 -31.07
CA MET A 59 -17.46 3.98 -30.21
C MET A 59 -17.31 5.22 -29.32
N PRO A 60 -16.11 5.57 -28.79
CA PRO A 60 -15.90 6.82 -28.06
C PRO A 60 -16.29 8.07 -28.86
N HIS A 61 -15.97 8.13 -30.16
CA HIS A 61 -16.35 9.25 -31.04
C HIS A 61 -17.87 9.40 -31.12
N ILE A 62 -18.56 8.31 -31.45
CA ILE A 62 -20.03 8.28 -31.56
C ILE A 62 -20.67 8.70 -30.23
N THR A 63 -20.13 8.21 -29.11
CA THR A 63 -20.62 8.52 -27.76
C THR A 63 -20.44 10.00 -27.45
N ALA A 64 -19.25 10.57 -27.68
CA ALA A 64 -18.94 11.97 -27.46
C ALA A 64 -19.89 12.90 -28.23
N ARG A 65 -20.07 12.61 -29.53
CA ARG A 65 -20.89 13.42 -30.43
C ARG A 65 -22.39 13.29 -30.10
N SER A 66 -22.86 12.09 -29.79
CA SER A 66 -24.25 11.85 -29.42
C SER A 66 -24.59 12.50 -28.07
N LEU A 67 -23.72 12.40 -27.08
CA LEU A 67 -23.89 13.10 -25.79
C LEU A 67 -23.85 14.63 -25.96
N GLY A 68 -22.90 15.13 -26.75
CA GLY A 68 -22.79 16.56 -27.05
C GLY A 68 -24.07 17.13 -27.66
N ALA A 69 -24.63 16.47 -28.68
CA ALA A 69 -25.87 16.89 -29.33
C ALA A 69 -27.11 16.74 -28.41
N LEU A 70 -27.12 15.76 -27.50
CA LEU A 70 -28.22 15.52 -26.57
C LEU A 70 -28.33 16.63 -25.51
N PHE A 71 -27.20 17.18 -25.07
CA PHE A 71 -27.14 18.18 -23.99
C PHE A 71 -26.82 19.61 -24.46
N GLU A 72 -26.60 19.83 -25.76
CA GLU A 72 -26.16 21.10 -26.36
C GLU A 72 -26.92 22.33 -25.84
N SER A 73 -28.25 22.26 -25.76
CA SER A 73 -29.09 23.39 -25.32
C SER A 73 -28.91 23.81 -23.86
N LEU A 74 -28.22 23.02 -23.04
CA LEU A 74 -27.99 23.29 -21.62
C LEU A 74 -26.60 23.88 -21.35
N ILE A 75 -25.72 23.86 -22.35
CA ILE A 75 -24.30 24.19 -22.19
C ILE A 75 -24.13 25.72 -22.29
N PRO A 76 -23.56 26.39 -21.26
CA PRO A 76 -23.22 27.80 -21.33
C PRO A 76 -22.02 28.03 -22.27
N PRO A 77 -21.77 29.28 -22.72
CA PRO A 77 -20.57 29.61 -23.46
C PRO A 77 -19.30 29.35 -22.63
N ILE A 78 -18.41 28.48 -23.12
CA ILE A 78 -17.21 28.00 -22.39
C ILE A 78 -15.94 28.02 -23.25
N SER A 79 -15.77 29.02 -24.11
CA SER A 79 -14.65 29.03 -25.09
C SER A 79 -13.29 29.16 -24.41
N HIS A 80 -13.18 29.99 -23.37
CA HIS A 80 -11.92 30.17 -22.65
C HIS A 80 -11.57 28.96 -21.79
N LEU A 81 -12.57 28.35 -21.14
CA LEU A 81 -12.43 27.09 -20.41
C LEU A 81 -11.97 25.96 -21.32
N THR A 82 -12.57 25.84 -22.51
CA THR A 82 -12.16 24.83 -23.50
C THR A 82 -10.69 24.99 -23.90
N SER A 83 -10.26 26.22 -24.18
CA SER A 83 -8.87 26.52 -24.54
C SER A 83 -7.90 26.25 -23.38
N ALA A 84 -8.22 26.69 -22.16
CA ALA A 84 -7.39 26.48 -20.98
C ALA A 84 -7.27 25.00 -20.61
N TYR A 85 -8.39 24.26 -20.65
CA TYR A 85 -8.40 22.82 -20.40
C TYR A 85 -7.59 22.06 -21.45
N GLY A 86 -7.74 22.39 -22.74
CA GLY A 86 -6.91 21.80 -23.80
C GLY A 86 -5.43 22.00 -23.57
N LYS A 87 -5.01 23.24 -23.24
CA LYS A 87 -3.61 23.54 -22.90
C LYS A 87 -3.10 22.72 -21.72
N ARG A 88 -3.90 22.61 -20.66
CA ARG A 88 -3.56 21.79 -19.48
C ARG A 88 -3.37 20.32 -19.85
N VAL A 89 -4.30 19.77 -20.63
CA VAL A 89 -4.26 18.35 -21.03
C VAL A 89 -3.04 18.07 -21.92
N SER A 90 -2.74 18.96 -22.86
CA SER A 90 -1.51 18.89 -23.67
C SER A 90 -0.23 19.03 -22.84
N GLU A 91 -0.23 19.89 -21.82
CA GLU A 91 0.90 20.04 -20.90
C GLU A 91 1.16 18.77 -20.08
N ILE A 92 0.10 18.18 -19.51
CA ILE A 92 0.17 16.91 -18.78
C ILE A 92 0.71 15.81 -19.70
N SER A 93 0.21 15.72 -20.94
CA SER A 93 0.62 14.69 -21.91
C SER A 93 2.12 14.82 -22.26
N LYS A 94 2.61 16.04 -22.52
CA LYS A 94 4.02 16.30 -22.80
C LYS A 94 4.94 15.97 -21.63
N HIS A 95 4.50 16.20 -20.40
CA HIS A 95 5.27 15.83 -19.20
C HIS A 95 5.47 14.31 -19.10
N LEU A 96 4.50 13.51 -19.54
CA LEU A 96 4.59 12.05 -19.50
C LEU A 96 5.56 11.49 -20.55
N GLU A 97 5.73 12.18 -21.68
CA GLU A 97 6.69 11.77 -22.72
C GLU A 97 8.15 11.99 -22.31
N THR A 98 8.41 13.07 -21.55
CA THR A 98 9.75 13.44 -21.08
C THR A 98 10.17 12.64 -19.85
N ASP A 99 9.22 12.18 -19.04
CA ASP A 99 9.50 11.37 -17.87
C ASP A 99 9.86 9.93 -18.26
N SER A 100 11.17 9.64 -18.24
CA SER A 100 11.72 8.30 -18.53
C SER A 100 11.19 7.19 -17.62
N SER A 101 10.61 7.52 -16.45
CA SER A 101 10.01 6.54 -15.55
C SER A 101 8.74 5.89 -16.11
N HIS A 102 8.11 6.50 -17.11
CA HIS A 102 6.87 6.05 -17.76
C HIS A 102 7.09 5.31 -19.09
N LYS A 103 8.33 4.97 -19.46
CA LYS A 103 8.64 4.10 -20.63
C LYS A 103 8.97 2.67 -20.17
N PRO A 104 7.98 1.86 -19.72
CA PRO A 104 8.25 0.45 -19.45
C PRO A 104 8.56 -0.29 -20.76
N HIS A 105 9.11 -1.50 -20.64
CA HIS A 105 9.05 -2.52 -21.68
C HIS A 105 7.57 -2.87 -21.90
N THR A 106 6.86 -2.04 -22.67
CA THR A 106 5.41 -2.14 -22.86
C THR A 106 5.02 -3.45 -23.54
N GLY A 107 5.91 -4.00 -24.39
CA GLY A 107 5.79 -5.34 -24.97
C GLY A 107 4.39 -5.58 -25.54
N ILE A 108 3.76 -6.66 -25.09
CA ILE A 108 2.39 -7.09 -25.42
C ILE A 108 1.33 -5.99 -25.20
N PHE A 109 1.59 -5.02 -24.32
CA PHE A 109 0.66 -3.95 -23.92
C PHE A 109 0.97 -2.60 -24.59
N SER A 110 1.83 -2.55 -25.62
CA SER A 110 2.22 -1.29 -26.30
C SER A 110 1.03 -0.43 -26.73
N ASP A 111 -0.03 -1.05 -27.23
CA ASP A 111 -1.22 -0.32 -27.72
C ASP A 111 -2.11 0.22 -26.59
N ARG A 112 -1.95 -0.32 -25.37
CA ARG A 112 -2.72 0.00 -24.17
C ARG A 112 -1.95 0.86 -23.15
N ALA A 113 -0.66 1.03 -23.37
CA ALA A 113 0.22 1.79 -22.49
C ALA A 113 0.02 3.31 -22.63
N GLY A 114 0.36 4.04 -21.56
CA GLY A 114 0.29 5.50 -21.48
C GLY A 114 -1.01 6.02 -20.88
N ALA A 115 -1.16 7.35 -20.86
CA ALA A 115 -2.36 8.01 -20.36
C ALA A 115 -3.57 7.73 -21.25
N ASP A 116 -4.73 7.51 -20.62
CA ASP A 116 -5.99 7.38 -21.34
C ASP A 116 -6.67 8.74 -21.47
N GLY A 117 -6.47 9.38 -22.62
CA GLY A 117 -7.20 10.57 -23.04
C GLY A 117 -8.22 10.28 -24.13
N THR A 118 -8.68 9.03 -24.28
CA THR A 118 -9.55 8.59 -25.39
C THR A 118 -10.85 9.41 -25.43
N SER A 119 -11.51 9.57 -24.27
CA SER A 119 -12.72 10.39 -24.16
C SER A 119 -12.47 11.89 -24.40
N ILE A 120 -11.28 12.39 -24.07
CA ILE A 120 -10.90 13.80 -24.30
C ILE A 120 -10.68 14.04 -25.79
N TRP A 121 -9.91 13.18 -26.45
CA TRP A 121 -9.63 13.31 -27.87
C TRP A 121 -10.90 13.14 -28.70
N ALA A 122 -11.73 12.14 -28.37
CA ALA A 122 -13.05 11.96 -28.98
C ALA A 122 -13.95 13.19 -28.81
N ALA A 123 -13.91 13.84 -27.63
CA ALA A 123 -14.63 15.09 -27.42
C ALA A 123 -14.06 16.25 -28.25
N ALA A 124 -12.73 16.38 -28.31
CA ALA A 124 -12.05 17.43 -29.06
C ALA A 124 -12.34 17.35 -30.57
N THR A 125 -12.44 16.14 -31.14
CA THR A 125 -12.80 15.89 -32.54
C THR A 125 -14.31 15.88 -32.80
N SER A 126 -15.13 16.01 -31.74
CA SER A 126 -16.60 16.05 -31.83
C SER A 126 -17.19 17.45 -31.61
N GLY A 127 -16.42 18.39 -31.05
CA GLY A 127 -16.80 19.79 -30.86
C GLY A 127 -16.99 20.21 -29.40
N GLN A 128 -17.20 21.50 -29.17
CA GLN A 128 -17.20 22.11 -27.84
C GLN A 128 -18.25 21.52 -26.88
N SER A 129 -19.44 21.17 -27.38
CA SER A 129 -20.49 20.52 -26.58
C SER A 129 -20.04 19.16 -26.05
N ALA A 130 -19.27 18.40 -26.81
CA ALA A 130 -18.73 17.11 -26.37
C ALA A 130 -17.63 17.29 -25.30
N ILE A 131 -16.81 18.34 -25.39
CA ILE A 131 -15.82 18.68 -24.36
C ILE A 131 -16.52 18.99 -23.04
N ALA A 132 -17.63 19.72 -23.07
CA ALA A 132 -18.44 19.98 -21.87
C ALA A 132 -18.95 18.68 -21.22
N MET A 133 -19.34 17.68 -22.02
CA MET A 133 -19.76 16.36 -21.53
C MET A 133 -18.59 15.56 -20.92
N HIS A 134 -17.38 15.67 -21.49
CA HIS A 134 -16.19 15.11 -20.87
C HIS A 134 -15.92 15.77 -19.50
N LEU A 135 -16.04 17.10 -19.39
CA LEU A 135 -15.89 17.81 -18.11
C LEU A 135 -16.90 17.35 -17.05
N LEU A 136 -18.15 17.05 -17.44
CA LEU A 136 -19.14 16.42 -16.56
C LEU A 136 -18.68 15.04 -16.10
N SER A 137 -18.14 14.24 -17.02
CA SER A 137 -17.62 12.89 -16.73
C SER A 137 -16.52 12.96 -15.67
N CYS A 138 -15.60 13.92 -15.79
CA CYS A 138 -14.58 14.18 -14.77
C CYS A 138 -15.17 14.50 -13.39
N MET A 139 -16.22 15.33 -13.31
CA MET A 139 -16.88 15.62 -12.03
C MET A 139 -17.53 14.39 -11.40
N LEU A 140 -18.20 13.55 -12.22
CA LEU A 140 -18.83 12.32 -11.74
C LEU A 140 -17.78 11.29 -11.32
N ALA A 141 -16.76 11.06 -12.14
CA ALA A 141 -15.68 10.12 -11.87
C ALA A 141 -14.88 10.49 -10.60
N ARG A 142 -14.73 11.78 -10.31
CA ARG A 142 -14.01 12.27 -9.13
C ARG A 142 -14.67 11.90 -7.80
N ILE A 143 -16.01 11.82 -7.76
CA ILE A 143 -16.76 11.69 -6.51
C ILE A 143 -17.56 10.39 -6.37
N TRP A 144 -18.00 9.78 -7.48
CA TRP A 144 -18.79 8.55 -7.49
C TRP A 144 -17.95 7.34 -7.91
N LYS A 145 -18.25 6.17 -7.33
CA LYS A 145 -17.67 4.89 -7.77
C LYS A 145 -18.13 4.54 -9.20
N PRO A 146 -17.43 3.68 -9.95
CA PRO A 146 -17.74 3.38 -11.37
C PRO A 146 -19.21 2.99 -11.62
N ALA A 147 -19.76 2.06 -10.83
CA ALA A 147 -21.16 1.63 -10.97
C ALA A 147 -22.17 2.73 -10.62
N GLU A 148 -21.82 3.60 -9.65
CA GLU A 148 -22.66 4.73 -9.22
C GLU A 148 -22.71 5.80 -10.32
N ALA A 149 -21.55 6.15 -10.89
CA ALA A 149 -21.43 7.09 -12.01
C ALA A 149 -22.17 6.58 -13.24
N THR A 150 -22.05 5.29 -13.56
CA THR A 150 -22.78 4.65 -14.67
C THR A 150 -24.30 4.70 -14.44
N SER A 151 -24.76 4.48 -13.21
CA SER A 151 -26.17 4.65 -12.85
C SER A 151 -26.66 6.08 -13.08
N LEU A 152 -25.86 7.09 -12.71
CA LEU A 152 -26.19 8.50 -12.92
C LEU A 152 -26.25 8.83 -14.42
N TRP A 153 -25.28 8.38 -15.21
CA TRP A 153 -25.28 8.58 -16.66
C TRP A 153 -26.53 8.04 -17.35
N VAL A 154 -26.96 6.82 -16.99
CA VAL A 154 -28.19 6.24 -17.53
C VAL A 154 -29.40 7.10 -17.19
N GLU A 155 -29.51 7.55 -15.95
CA GLU A 155 -30.61 8.43 -15.52
C GLU A 155 -30.60 9.78 -16.25
N LEU A 156 -29.42 10.38 -16.43
CA LEU A 156 -29.25 11.64 -17.15
C LEU A 156 -29.70 11.53 -18.60
N VAL A 157 -29.24 10.50 -19.31
CA VAL A 157 -29.57 10.27 -20.72
C VAL A 157 -31.06 9.96 -20.88
N GLU A 158 -31.63 9.08 -20.05
CA GLU A 158 -33.06 8.74 -20.11
C GLU A 158 -33.95 9.96 -19.88
N ARG A 159 -33.65 10.78 -18.86
CA ARG A 159 -34.45 11.97 -18.55
C ARG A 159 -34.31 13.05 -19.62
N ARG A 160 -33.09 13.26 -20.13
CA ARG A 160 -32.85 14.24 -21.19
C ARG A 160 -33.57 13.88 -22.49
N LYS A 161 -33.56 12.59 -22.86
CA LYS A 161 -34.34 12.08 -24.00
C LYS A 161 -35.82 12.37 -23.86
N LYS A 162 -36.36 12.17 -22.66
CA LYS A 162 -37.77 12.45 -22.35
C LYS A 162 -38.11 13.94 -22.53
N GLU A 163 -37.29 14.84 -22.01
CA GLU A 163 -37.48 16.29 -22.19
C GLU A 163 -37.45 16.73 -23.66
N ILE A 164 -36.53 16.19 -24.45
CA ILE A 164 -36.45 16.48 -25.89
C ILE A 164 -37.68 15.95 -26.61
N HIS A 165 -38.17 14.77 -26.22
CA HIS A 165 -39.36 14.19 -26.81
C HIS A 165 -40.63 15.01 -26.48
N GLU A 166 -40.78 15.42 -25.23
CA GLU A 166 -41.91 16.25 -24.78
C GLU A 166 -41.88 17.64 -25.43
N SER A 167 -40.71 18.27 -25.51
CA SER A 167 -40.56 19.57 -26.18
C SER A 167 -40.83 19.50 -27.68
N PHE A 168 -40.32 18.47 -28.37
CA PHE A 168 -40.59 18.25 -29.80
C PHE A 168 -42.09 18.07 -30.08
N ASN A 169 -42.78 17.27 -29.26
CA ASN A 169 -44.22 17.05 -29.41
C ASN A 169 -45.05 18.31 -29.09
N ALA A 170 -44.58 19.17 -28.17
CA ALA A 170 -45.31 20.36 -27.75
C ALA A 170 -45.16 21.55 -28.69
N THR A 171 -43.96 21.82 -29.20
CA THR A 171 -43.67 23.07 -29.94
C THR A 171 -43.23 22.87 -31.39
N GLY A 172 -42.89 21.64 -31.81
CA GLY A 172 -42.29 21.35 -33.12
C GLY A 172 -40.91 21.99 -33.34
N ALA A 173 -40.43 22.80 -32.40
CA ALA A 173 -39.19 23.56 -32.44
C ALA A 173 -38.17 22.89 -31.51
N SER A 174 -37.44 21.92 -32.05
CA SER A 174 -36.27 21.33 -31.39
C SER A 174 -35.14 21.22 -32.41
N GLN A 175 -33.90 21.40 -31.94
CA GLN A 175 -32.73 21.26 -32.81
C GLN A 175 -32.69 19.83 -33.37
N VAL A 176 -32.60 19.70 -34.70
CA VAL A 176 -32.65 18.41 -35.38
C VAL A 176 -31.62 17.43 -34.81
N ALA A 177 -30.40 17.91 -34.51
CA ALA A 177 -29.35 17.10 -33.91
C ALA A 177 -29.73 16.52 -32.54
N SER A 178 -30.41 17.29 -31.68
CA SER A 178 -30.86 16.82 -30.36
C SER A 178 -31.98 15.79 -30.45
N VAL A 179 -32.93 15.96 -31.38
CA VAL A 179 -34.00 14.96 -31.63
C VAL A 179 -33.40 13.65 -32.12
N MET A 180 -32.40 13.73 -33.02
CA MET A 180 -31.70 12.55 -33.53
C MET A 180 -30.86 11.86 -32.46
N ALA A 181 -30.12 12.63 -31.66
CA ALA A 181 -29.39 12.09 -30.51
C ALA A 181 -30.33 11.41 -29.50
N ALA A 182 -31.56 11.93 -29.32
CA ALA A 182 -32.54 11.30 -28.44
C ALA A 182 -33.03 9.93 -28.93
N GLN A 183 -33.00 9.69 -30.25
CA GLN A 183 -33.33 8.41 -30.87
C GLN A 183 -32.20 7.38 -30.80
N GLN A 184 -30.96 7.81 -30.55
CA GLN A 184 -29.80 6.91 -30.46
C GLN A 184 -29.93 5.94 -29.29
N VAL A 185 -29.45 4.72 -29.44
CA VAL A 185 -29.38 3.76 -28.32
C VAL A 185 -28.07 3.98 -27.57
N PHE A 186 -28.17 4.40 -26.31
CA PHE A 186 -27.02 4.44 -25.39
C PHE A 186 -27.06 3.18 -24.53
N THR A 187 -26.08 2.30 -24.75
CA THR A 187 -25.91 1.12 -23.89
C THR A 187 -25.24 1.53 -22.58
N ARG A 188 -25.48 0.73 -21.54
CA ARG A 188 -24.83 0.94 -20.25
C ARG A 188 -23.30 0.81 -20.35
N ASP A 189 -22.85 -0.13 -21.17
CA ASP A 189 -21.42 -0.38 -21.42
C ASP A 189 -20.74 0.83 -22.09
N GLN A 190 -21.37 1.45 -23.09
CA GLN A 190 -20.86 2.69 -23.71
C GLN A 190 -20.66 3.82 -22.70
N LEU A 191 -21.64 4.05 -21.83
CA LEU A 191 -21.57 5.11 -20.81
C LEU A 191 -20.51 4.80 -19.75
N SER A 192 -20.37 3.53 -19.39
CA SER A 192 -19.37 3.08 -18.43
C SER A 192 -17.94 3.19 -18.97
N ALA A 193 -17.71 2.88 -20.25
CA ALA A 193 -16.42 3.06 -20.92
C ALA A 193 -16.05 4.56 -21.04
N TRP A 194 -17.04 5.41 -21.29
CA TRP A 194 -16.87 6.86 -21.30
C TRP A 194 -16.43 7.41 -19.92
N ASP A 195 -17.06 6.98 -18.82
CA ASP A 195 -16.64 7.31 -17.46
C ASP A 195 -15.25 6.72 -17.11
N ALA A 196 -14.98 5.49 -17.53
CA ALA A 196 -13.70 4.80 -17.26
C ALA A 196 -12.50 5.58 -17.83
N SER A 197 -12.62 6.08 -19.07
CA SER A 197 -11.58 6.90 -19.69
C SER A 197 -11.35 8.20 -18.92
N ALA A 198 -12.41 8.91 -18.53
CA ALA A 198 -12.31 10.11 -17.70
C ALA A 198 -11.65 9.81 -16.34
N ARG A 199 -12.03 8.72 -15.68
CA ARG A 199 -11.46 8.29 -14.39
C ARG A 199 -9.97 7.98 -14.48
N SER A 200 -9.56 7.27 -15.53
CA SER A 200 -8.13 6.97 -15.75
C SER A 200 -7.33 8.23 -16.03
N TRP A 201 -7.90 9.18 -16.78
CA TRP A 201 -7.30 10.50 -16.99
C TRP A 201 -7.10 11.25 -15.67
N LEU A 202 -8.10 11.28 -14.80
CA LEU A 202 -8.01 11.96 -13.50
C LEU A 202 -6.86 11.42 -12.63
N GLN A 203 -6.64 10.10 -12.62
CA GLN A 203 -5.53 9.48 -11.88
C GLN A 203 -4.16 9.93 -12.41
N THR A 204 -4.04 9.98 -13.74
CA THR A 204 -2.84 10.49 -14.41
C THR A 204 -2.60 11.96 -14.06
N ALA A 205 -3.62 12.78 -14.21
CA ALA A 205 -3.54 14.22 -13.97
C ALA A 205 -3.27 14.56 -12.50
N ASP A 206 -3.83 13.79 -11.55
CA ASP A 206 -3.53 13.92 -10.11
C ASP A 206 -2.07 13.64 -9.80
N THR A 207 -1.45 12.67 -10.50
CA THR A 207 -0.04 12.34 -10.33
C THR A 207 0.86 13.46 -10.84
N VAL A 208 0.58 14.00 -12.03
CA VAL A 208 1.36 15.09 -12.63
C VAL A 208 1.16 16.42 -11.89
N LYS A 209 -0.05 16.69 -11.37
CA LYS A 209 -0.39 17.92 -10.61
C LYS A 209 -0.49 17.70 -9.11
N ARG A 210 0.30 16.75 -8.57
CA ARG A 210 0.21 16.29 -7.18
C ARG A 210 0.30 17.42 -6.16
N LEU A 211 1.18 18.41 -6.37
CA LEU A 211 1.37 19.51 -5.42
C LEU A 211 0.09 20.36 -5.28
N GLN A 212 -0.40 20.91 -6.39
CA GLN A 212 -1.61 21.74 -6.43
C GLN A 212 -2.84 20.93 -5.99
N GLN A 213 -2.93 19.67 -6.42
CA GLN A 213 -4.02 18.78 -6.01
C GLN A 213 -3.99 18.53 -4.50
N THR A 214 -2.82 18.27 -3.90
CA THR A 214 -2.68 18.07 -2.45
C THR A 214 -3.07 19.34 -1.68
N GLN A 215 -2.60 20.51 -2.13
CA GLN A 215 -2.91 21.79 -1.52
C GLN A 215 -4.42 22.10 -1.57
N LEU A 216 -5.06 21.85 -2.72
CA LEU A 216 -6.51 21.96 -2.86
C LEU A 216 -7.25 21.00 -1.92
N MET A 217 -6.83 19.73 -1.87
CA MET A 217 -7.48 18.74 -1.02
C MET A 217 -7.36 19.11 0.46
N LEU A 218 -6.22 19.63 0.92
CA LEU A 218 -6.08 20.15 2.29
C LEU A 218 -7.09 21.27 2.60
N ILE A 219 -7.42 22.13 1.64
CA ILE A 219 -8.47 23.15 1.79
C ILE A 219 -9.85 22.49 1.84
N ILE A 220 -10.18 21.67 0.84
CA ILE A 220 -11.49 21.01 0.71
C ILE A 220 -11.85 20.21 1.96
N ASN A 221 -10.87 19.55 2.58
CA ASN A 221 -11.05 18.78 3.81
C ASN A 221 -11.53 19.60 5.01
N ASN A 222 -11.20 20.90 5.05
CA ASN A 222 -11.56 21.80 6.14
C ASN A 222 -12.85 22.60 5.84
N VAL A 223 -13.38 22.47 4.62
CA VAL A 223 -14.62 23.11 4.19
C VAL A 223 -15.81 22.21 4.53
N ARG A 224 -16.98 22.80 4.78
CA ARG A 224 -18.23 22.07 5.07
C ARG A 224 -19.31 22.49 4.08
N MET A 225 -19.32 21.86 2.90
CA MET A 225 -20.20 22.29 1.81
C MET A 225 -20.84 21.11 1.12
N SER A 226 -22.11 21.25 0.76
CA SER A 226 -22.75 20.34 -0.19
C SER A 226 -22.47 20.80 -1.62
N VAL A 227 -22.39 19.87 -2.57
CA VAL A 227 -22.28 20.20 -4.01
C VAL A 227 -23.47 21.06 -4.44
N ASN A 228 -24.67 20.71 -3.99
CA ASN A 228 -25.87 21.54 -3.98
C ASN A 228 -26.93 20.92 -3.04
N ALA A 229 -28.05 21.62 -2.84
CA ALA A 229 -29.17 21.17 -2.00
C ALA A 229 -30.24 20.32 -2.74
N ASN A 230 -30.11 20.12 -4.06
CA ASN A 230 -31.11 19.40 -4.84
C ASN A 230 -30.96 17.88 -4.65
N LYS A 231 -32.09 17.19 -4.45
CA LYS A 231 -32.16 15.74 -4.23
C LYS A 231 -32.54 14.96 -5.48
N ASP A 232 -33.03 15.63 -6.53
CA ASP A 232 -33.28 15.01 -7.83
C ASP A 232 -31.94 14.83 -8.57
N PRO A 233 -31.56 13.60 -8.97
CA PRO A 233 -30.24 13.35 -9.58
C PRO A 233 -30.01 14.16 -10.86
N TYR A 234 -31.02 14.26 -11.73
CA TYR A 234 -30.89 14.98 -12.99
C TYR A 234 -30.70 16.48 -12.79
N GLU A 235 -31.57 17.11 -12.00
CA GLU A 235 -31.48 18.54 -11.73
C GLU A 235 -30.23 18.89 -10.90
N SER A 236 -29.88 18.05 -9.92
CA SER A 236 -28.69 18.25 -9.08
C SER A 236 -27.41 18.21 -9.91
N VAL A 237 -27.23 17.18 -10.75
CA VAL A 237 -26.03 17.04 -11.59
C VAL A 237 -25.96 18.15 -12.64
N THR A 238 -27.07 18.43 -13.33
CA THR A 238 -27.12 19.46 -14.37
C THR A 238 -26.83 20.85 -13.80
N LYS A 239 -27.44 21.20 -12.64
CA LYS A 239 -27.18 22.48 -11.97
C LYS A 239 -25.72 22.60 -11.54
N ALA A 240 -25.17 21.57 -10.90
CA ALA A 240 -23.77 21.58 -10.44
C ALA A 240 -22.80 21.78 -11.61
N TRP A 241 -23.01 21.05 -12.70
CA TRP A 241 -22.17 21.11 -13.90
C TRP A 241 -22.22 22.46 -14.61
N ILE A 242 -23.42 23.00 -14.86
CA ILE A 242 -23.59 24.32 -15.50
C ILE A 242 -23.00 25.44 -14.63
N SER A 243 -23.26 25.38 -13.31
CA SER A 243 -22.74 26.36 -12.36
C SER A 243 -21.21 26.35 -12.32
N ALA A 244 -20.61 25.16 -12.26
CA ALA A 244 -19.17 24.98 -12.27
C ALA A 244 -18.52 25.50 -13.56
N MET A 245 -19.07 25.15 -14.73
CA MET A 245 -18.56 25.62 -16.02
C MET A 245 -18.62 27.15 -16.11
N SER A 246 -19.75 27.75 -15.75
CA SER A 246 -19.94 29.20 -15.77
C SER A 246 -19.00 29.93 -14.81
N ALA A 247 -18.72 29.34 -13.64
CA ALA A 247 -17.80 29.91 -12.67
C ALA A 247 -16.34 29.81 -13.13
N MET A 248 -15.94 28.67 -13.68
CA MET A 248 -14.58 28.46 -14.18
C MET A 248 -14.28 29.30 -15.41
N GLU A 249 -15.23 29.46 -16.34
CA GLU A 249 -15.11 30.39 -17.48
C GLU A 249 -14.81 31.82 -16.98
N ARG A 250 -15.55 32.28 -15.98
CA ARG A 250 -15.35 33.61 -15.37
C ARG A 250 -14.00 33.74 -14.67
N LEU A 251 -13.57 32.70 -13.93
CA LEU A 251 -12.26 32.68 -13.27
C LEU A 251 -11.12 32.80 -14.26
N ILE A 252 -11.18 32.06 -15.37
CA ILE A 252 -10.15 32.10 -16.43
C ILE A 252 -10.09 33.49 -17.07
N CYS A 253 -11.23 34.16 -17.21
CA CYS A 253 -11.31 35.55 -17.66
C CYS A 253 -10.87 36.58 -16.60
N GLY A 254 -10.37 36.15 -15.43
CA GLY A 254 -9.89 37.02 -14.36
C GLY A 254 -10.99 37.67 -13.52
N VAL A 255 -12.24 37.19 -13.62
CA VAL A 255 -13.36 37.68 -12.80
C VAL A 255 -13.42 36.89 -11.49
N PRO A 256 -13.16 37.52 -10.33
CA PRO A 256 -13.15 36.80 -9.06
C PRO A 256 -14.49 36.12 -8.77
N GLN A 257 -14.45 34.89 -8.25
CA GLN A 257 -15.66 34.14 -7.89
C GLN A 257 -15.68 33.86 -6.38
N ARG A 258 -16.90 33.86 -5.82
CA ARG A 258 -17.15 33.46 -4.43
C ARG A 258 -17.83 32.09 -4.41
N VAL A 259 -17.27 31.16 -3.62
CA VAL A 259 -17.82 29.81 -3.49
C VAL A 259 -18.96 29.82 -2.47
N GLN A 260 -20.16 29.48 -2.93
CA GLN A 260 -21.36 29.28 -2.09
C GLN A 260 -21.82 27.80 -2.06
N GLU A 261 -21.56 27.07 -3.14
CA GLU A 261 -21.87 25.64 -3.29
C GLU A 261 -20.58 24.88 -3.67
N GLY A 262 -20.47 23.62 -3.24
CA GLY A 262 -19.27 22.80 -3.41
C GLY A 262 -18.97 22.38 -4.86
N ALA A 263 -19.87 22.65 -5.81
CA ALA A 263 -19.72 22.30 -7.22
C ALA A 263 -18.46 22.89 -7.87
N ILE A 264 -18.09 24.14 -7.52
CA ILE A 264 -16.91 24.81 -8.08
C ILE A 264 -15.63 24.13 -7.60
N LEU A 265 -15.54 23.76 -6.32
CA LEU A 265 -14.39 23.05 -5.75
C LEU A 265 -14.25 21.64 -6.36
N LEU A 266 -15.39 20.95 -6.58
CA LEU A 266 -15.40 19.67 -7.28
C LEU A 266 -14.85 19.82 -8.71
N ALA A 267 -15.26 20.84 -9.45
CA ALA A 267 -14.77 21.10 -10.81
C ALA A 267 -13.27 21.44 -10.85
N ILE A 268 -12.79 22.33 -9.97
CA ILE A 268 -11.35 22.64 -9.86
C ILE A 268 -10.53 21.36 -9.64
N SER A 269 -10.99 20.48 -8.73
CA SER A 269 -10.31 19.21 -8.46
C SER A 269 -10.40 18.18 -9.60
N SER A 270 -11.33 18.36 -10.53
CA SER A 270 -11.61 17.44 -11.63
C SER A 270 -11.01 17.90 -12.96
N TRP A 271 -10.79 19.20 -13.14
CA TRP A 271 -10.32 19.78 -14.40
C TRP A 271 -8.86 20.25 -14.34
N HIS A 272 -8.23 20.16 -13.16
CA HIS A 272 -6.81 20.46 -12.91
C HIS A 272 -6.42 21.88 -13.33
N LEU A 273 -7.34 22.83 -13.11
CA LEU A 273 -7.15 24.26 -13.29
C LEU A 273 -7.29 24.91 -11.91
N TYR A 274 -6.18 25.35 -11.32
CA TYR A 274 -6.08 25.71 -9.91
C TYR A 274 -6.00 27.23 -9.73
N PRO A 275 -7.12 27.92 -9.44
CA PRO A 275 -7.10 29.35 -9.17
C PRO A 275 -6.42 29.65 -7.83
N ASN A 276 -5.85 30.86 -7.71
CA ASN A 276 -5.41 31.35 -6.41
C ASN A 276 -6.63 31.53 -5.49
N MET A 277 -6.46 31.22 -4.21
CA MET A 277 -7.59 31.13 -3.28
C MET A 277 -7.41 32.05 -2.09
N GLN A 278 -8.51 32.62 -1.63
CA GLN A 278 -8.60 33.33 -0.36
C GLN A 278 -9.61 32.59 0.52
N VAL A 279 -9.10 31.95 1.57
CA VAL A 279 -9.92 31.16 2.49
C VAL A 279 -10.27 32.03 3.70
N LEU A 280 -11.56 32.35 3.83
CA LEU A 280 -12.09 33.17 4.91
C LEU A 280 -12.45 32.25 6.09
N THR A 281 -11.47 32.07 6.98
CA THR A 281 -11.63 31.44 8.31
C THR A 281 -11.71 32.51 9.40
N GLU A 282 -11.28 32.22 10.63
CA GLU A 282 -11.07 33.25 11.68
C GLU A 282 -10.03 34.27 11.21
N ASP A 283 -8.96 33.79 10.56
CA ASP A 283 -8.01 34.60 9.79
C ASP A 283 -8.23 34.43 8.29
N ILE A 284 -7.92 35.48 7.52
CA ILE A 284 -7.86 35.42 6.06
C ILE A 284 -6.57 34.72 5.65
N LYS A 285 -6.68 33.60 4.94
CA LYS A 285 -5.54 32.86 4.41
C LYS A 285 -5.50 32.95 2.89
N ASP A 286 -4.48 33.62 2.36
CA ASP A 286 -4.21 33.63 0.93
C ASP A 286 -3.37 32.42 0.55
N VAL A 287 -3.79 31.73 -0.51
CA VAL A 287 -3.20 30.49 -1.01
C VAL A 287 -2.86 30.67 -2.48
N ASP A 288 -1.57 30.76 -2.77
CA ASP A 288 -1.03 30.77 -4.12
C ASP A 288 -0.84 29.34 -4.63
N GLN A 289 -1.52 28.99 -5.73
CA GLN A 289 -1.44 27.69 -6.38
C GLN A 289 -0.33 27.63 -7.44
N LYS A 290 0.25 28.78 -7.82
CA LYS A 290 1.30 28.90 -8.84
C LYS A 290 0.94 28.20 -10.16
N ASP A 291 -0.31 28.33 -10.56
CA ASP A 291 -0.82 27.76 -11.81
C ASP A 291 -0.76 28.82 -12.93
N GLU A 292 0.09 28.59 -13.93
CA GLU A 292 0.29 29.48 -15.07
C GLU A 292 -0.99 29.76 -15.87
N LEU A 293 -1.92 28.80 -15.93
CA LEU A 293 -3.18 28.96 -16.66
C LEU A 293 -4.22 29.76 -15.88
N MET A 294 -3.96 30.03 -14.60
CA MET A 294 -4.91 30.61 -13.65
C MET A 294 -4.35 31.80 -12.86
N GLN A 295 -3.22 32.39 -13.27
CA GLN A 295 -2.51 33.44 -12.50
C GLN A 295 -3.37 34.65 -12.11
N ASN A 296 -4.30 35.08 -12.98
CA ASN A 296 -5.16 36.24 -12.75
C ASN A 296 -6.51 35.89 -12.11
N SER A 297 -6.69 34.65 -11.66
CA SER A 297 -7.95 34.18 -11.09
C SER A 297 -7.90 34.17 -9.57
N LEU A 298 -8.97 34.66 -8.93
CA LEU A 298 -9.11 34.68 -7.48
C LEU A 298 -10.43 34.01 -7.07
N LEU A 299 -10.32 32.99 -6.22
CA LEU A 299 -11.43 32.27 -5.65
C LEU A 299 -11.56 32.54 -4.15
N THR A 300 -12.66 33.16 -3.74
CA THR A 300 -12.93 33.39 -2.32
C THR A 300 -13.80 32.28 -1.75
N ILE A 301 -13.32 31.58 -0.73
CA ILE A 301 -14.03 30.51 -0.02
C ILE A 301 -14.50 31.08 1.31
N SER A 302 -15.81 31.27 1.48
CA SER A 302 -16.40 31.67 2.75
C SER A 302 -16.97 30.47 3.49
N ASN A 303 -16.60 30.26 4.76
CA ASN A 303 -17.06 29.17 5.62
C ASN A 303 -18.54 29.31 6.09
N ALA A 304 -19.40 29.96 5.30
CA ALA A 304 -20.77 30.27 5.67
C ALA A 304 -21.74 29.18 5.19
N GLY A 305 -22.10 28.21 6.04
CA GLY A 305 -23.29 27.37 5.82
C GLY A 305 -23.29 25.93 6.36
N SER A 306 -23.91 25.76 7.54
CA SER A 306 -24.67 24.61 8.09
C SER A 306 -24.26 23.15 7.83
N ASN A 307 -23.50 22.59 8.77
CA ASN A 307 -23.87 21.48 9.68
C ASN A 307 -22.62 21.03 10.46
N ALA A 308 -22.72 20.90 11.78
CA ALA A 308 -21.56 20.55 12.63
C ALA A 308 -21.00 19.13 12.38
N SER A 309 -21.72 18.29 11.63
CA SER A 309 -21.43 16.85 11.48
C SER A 309 -20.82 16.45 10.13
N VAL A 310 -20.54 17.40 9.21
CA VAL A 310 -20.08 17.09 7.86
C VAL A 310 -18.73 17.73 7.58
N GLU A 311 -17.71 16.91 7.31
CA GLU A 311 -16.38 17.33 6.84
C GLU A 311 -16.29 17.16 5.31
N GLY A 312 -15.71 18.15 4.64
CA GLY A 312 -15.45 18.13 3.20
C GLY A 312 -16.56 18.68 2.32
N VAL A 313 -16.34 18.55 1.01
CA VAL A 313 -17.37 18.72 -0.02
C VAL A 313 -18.12 17.41 -0.20
N VAL A 314 -19.45 17.46 -0.12
CA VAL A 314 -20.31 16.29 -0.07
C VAL A 314 -21.40 16.33 -1.14
N TRP A 315 -21.67 15.18 -1.76
CA TRP A 315 -22.79 15.01 -2.67
C TRP A 315 -23.63 13.80 -2.25
N SER A 316 -24.95 13.99 -2.13
CA SER A 316 -25.89 12.94 -1.76
C SER A 316 -26.98 12.85 -2.81
N LEU A 317 -27.10 11.71 -3.48
CA LEU A 317 -28.08 11.47 -4.55
C LEU A 317 -28.76 10.10 -4.40
N PRO A 318 -30.06 9.98 -4.71
CA PRO A 318 -30.73 8.69 -4.85
C PRO A 318 -30.30 7.99 -6.15
N LEU A 319 -29.70 6.81 -6.05
CA LEU A 319 -29.27 6.01 -7.20
C LEU A 319 -30.36 5.02 -7.61
N SER A 320 -31.22 5.42 -8.56
CA SER A 320 -32.40 4.66 -8.98
C SER A 320 -32.09 3.51 -9.95
N ARG A 321 -30.98 3.59 -10.68
CA ARG A 321 -30.59 2.63 -11.75
C ARG A 321 -29.41 1.74 -11.39
N MET A 322 -29.00 1.70 -10.12
CA MET A 322 -27.84 0.93 -9.67
C MET A 322 -28.13 -0.58 -9.50
N ARG A 323 -29.35 -0.93 -9.07
CA ARG A 323 -29.75 -2.31 -8.78
C ARG A 323 -30.81 -2.82 -9.75
N TYR A 324 -30.91 -4.13 -9.92
CA TYR A 324 -31.97 -4.75 -10.72
C TYR A 324 -33.34 -4.60 -10.07
N TYR A 325 -33.43 -4.86 -8.76
CA TYR A 325 -34.67 -4.83 -7.99
C TYR A 325 -34.42 -4.28 -6.59
N SER A 326 -34.65 -2.98 -6.41
CA SER A 326 -34.54 -2.26 -5.12
C SER A 326 -35.13 -0.85 -5.28
N PRO A 327 -35.69 -0.24 -4.22
CA PRO A 327 -35.90 1.21 -4.22
C PRO A 327 -34.56 1.97 -4.42
N PRO A 328 -34.60 3.22 -4.91
CA PRO A 328 -33.40 4.04 -5.08
C PRO A 328 -32.58 4.14 -3.79
N VAL A 329 -31.29 3.86 -3.88
CA VAL A 329 -30.38 3.92 -2.72
C VAL A 329 -29.82 5.33 -2.62
N VAL A 330 -30.19 6.08 -1.57
CA VAL A 330 -29.58 7.39 -1.30
C VAL A 330 -28.13 7.17 -0.90
N THR A 331 -27.21 7.59 -1.76
CA THR A 331 -25.78 7.40 -1.58
C THR A 331 -25.14 8.75 -1.34
N LYS A 332 -24.30 8.84 -0.31
CA LYS A 332 -23.59 10.06 0.10
C LYS A 332 -22.09 9.84 -0.08
N ARG A 333 -21.43 10.70 -0.86
CA ARG A 333 -20.00 10.65 -1.16
C ARG A 333 -19.31 11.95 -0.72
N HIS A 334 -18.06 11.81 -0.27
CA HIS A 334 -17.20 12.91 0.16
C HIS A 334 -16.00 13.02 -0.78
N LEU A 335 -15.67 14.23 -1.21
CA LEU A 335 -14.52 14.52 -2.08
C LEU A 335 -13.14 14.29 -1.41
N ALA A 336 -13.14 13.96 -0.11
CA ALA A 336 -12.03 14.22 0.81
C ALA A 336 -11.54 12.99 1.61
N SER A 337 -12.38 11.96 1.78
CA SER A 337 -12.11 10.80 2.65
C SER A 337 -12.25 9.44 1.98
N ASP A 338 -13.12 9.32 0.97
CA ASP A 338 -13.50 8.02 0.37
C ASP A 338 -13.01 7.84 -1.07
N THR A 339 -12.32 8.83 -1.64
CA THR A 339 -11.84 8.82 -3.04
C THR A 339 -10.33 9.04 -3.16
N SER A 340 -9.59 9.17 -2.06
CA SER A 340 -8.15 9.43 -2.09
C SER A 340 -7.34 8.16 -2.28
N ARG A 341 -6.71 8.03 -3.45
CA ARG A 341 -5.65 7.05 -3.69
C ARG A 341 -4.33 7.58 -3.13
N ILE A 342 -3.55 6.74 -2.47
CA ILE A 342 -2.27 7.09 -1.82
C ILE A 342 -1.14 6.17 -2.26
N SER A 343 0.12 6.58 -2.13
CA SER A 343 1.25 5.68 -2.39
C SER A 343 1.40 4.63 -1.29
N MET A 344 2.17 3.56 -1.54
CA MET A 344 2.53 2.60 -0.49
C MET A 344 3.26 3.28 0.68
N GLU A 345 4.11 4.27 0.41
CA GLU A 345 4.82 5.03 1.44
C GLU A 345 3.88 5.85 2.33
N GLU A 346 2.83 6.43 1.73
CA GLU A 346 1.76 7.11 2.45
C GLU A 346 0.89 6.12 3.25
N PHE A 347 0.63 4.94 2.70
CA PHE A 347 -0.09 3.88 3.40
C PHE A 347 0.68 3.36 4.62
N GLN A 348 2.01 3.26 4.53
CA GLN A 348 2.86 2.91 5.67
C GLN A 348 2.74 3.93 6.82
N ILE A 349 2.47 5.22 6.53
CA ILE A 349 2.17 6.24 7.55
C ILE A 349 0.80 5.97 8.20
N VAL A 350 -0.21 5.59 7.42
CA VAL A 350 -1.52 5.18 7.97
C VAL A 350 -1.38 3.94 8.85
N PHE A 351 -0.60 2.95 8.40
CA PHE A 351 -0.31 1.74 9.17
C PHE A 351 0.45 2.07 10.47
N LEU A 352 1.45 2.95 10.41
CA LEU A 352 2.12 3.47 11.61
C LEU A 352 1.11 4.13 12.55
N GLY A 353 0.20 4.94 12.02
CA GLY A 353 -0.90 5.54 12.75
C GLY A 353 -1.77 4.50 13.48
N ALA A 354 -2.10 3.39 12.81
CA ALA A 354 -2.84 2.28 13.41
C ALA A 354 -2.07 1.62 14.56
N VAL A 355 -0.74 1.46 14.43
CA VAL A 355 0.12 0.93 15.50
C VAL A 355 0.17 1.87 16.71
N ILE A 356 0.49 3.15 16.50
CA ILE A 356 0.61 4.12 17.60
C ILE A 356 -0.77 4.47 18.21
N GLY A 357 -1.86 4.31 17.45
CA GLY A 357 -3.22 4.47 17.94
C GLY A 357 -3.53 3.54 19.12
N GLN A 358 -2.97 2.33 19.10
CA GLN A 358 -3.08 1.37 20.22
C GLN A 358 -2.31 1.83 21.46
N TRP A 359 -1.36 2.76 21.32
CA TRP A 359 -0.56 3.30 22.42
C TRP A 359 -1.21 4.49 23.12
N ARG A 360 -2.34 4.99 22.59
CA ARG A 360 -3.04 6.17 23.11
C ARG A 360 -3.42 6.07 24.59
N ARG A 361 -3.55 4.85 25.12
CA ARG A 361 -3.77 4.60 26.55
C ARG A 361 -2.58 4.97 27.45
N LEU A 362 -1.36 4.95 26.92
CA LEU A 362 -0.12 5.28 27.65
C LEU A 362 0.54 6.59 27.16
N CYS A 363 0.37 6.94 25.87
CA CYS A 363 0.88 8.19 25.31
C CYS A 363 -0.05 8.69 24.19
N SER A 364 -0.59 9.89 24.35
CA SER A 364 -1.43 10.55 23.32
C SER A 364 -0.66 11.46 22.37
N ASP A 365 0.64 11.66 22.59
CA ASP A 365 1.50 12.49 21.75
C ASP A 365 2.02 11.67 20.56
N GLU A 366 1.40 11.91 19.40
CA GLU A 366 1.70 11.24 18.13
C GLU A 366 3.16 11.46 17.69
N GLU A 367 3.70 12.67 17.88
CA GLU A 367 5.07 13.01 17.47
C GLU A 367 6.09 12.29 18.36
N ARG A 368 5.82 12.25 19.67
CA ARG A 368 6.65 11.50 20.63
C ARG A 368 6.67 10.01 20.32
N CYS A 369 5.53 9.43 19.96
CA CYS A 369 5.44 8.03 19.51
C CYS A 369 6.25 7.77 18.23
N CYS A 370 6.19 8.67 17.23
CA CYS A 370 7.02 8.57 16.03
C CYS A 370 8.51 8.65 16.35
N LYS A 371 8.92 9.56 17.25
CA LYS A 371 10.32 9.68 17.71
C LYS A 371 10.79 8.41 18.40
N LEU A 372 9.94 7.78 19.22
CA LEU A 372 10.24 6.49 19.84
C LEU A 372 10.53 5.42 18.78
N VAL A 373 9.65 5.25 17.78
CA VAL A 373 9.84 4.25 16.71
C VAL A 373 11.16 4.49 15.95
N ALA A 374 11.44 5.75 15.60
CA ALA A 374 12.68 6.13 14.93
C ALA A 374 13.92 5.85 15.80
N HIS A 375 13.85 6.15 17.10
CA HIS A 375 14.93 5.91 18.05
C HIS A 375 15.20 4.42 18.23
N LEU A 376 14.17 3.61 18.45
CA LEU A 376 14.29 2.16 18.56
C LEU A 376 14.97 1.56 17.32
N TYR A 377 14.55 1.98 16.12
CA TYR A 377 15.20 1.52 14.88
C TYR A 377 16.68 1.93 14.78
N GLY A 378 17.04 3.14 15.24
CA GLY A 378 18.44 3.57 15.33
C GLY A 378 19.30 2.62 16.15
N GLN A 379 18.79 2.17 17.30
CA GLN A 379 19.49 1.21 18.17
C GLN A 379 19.73 -0.14 17.47
N PHE A 380 18.74 -0.67 16.74
CA PHE A 380 18.91 -1.90 15.93
C PHE A 380 19.93 -1.74 14.80
N ARG A 381 20.02 -0.55 14.21
CA ARG A 381 20.95 -0.30 13.10
C ARG A 381 22.40 -0.36 13.58
N ASP A 382 22.68 0.26 14.72
CA ASP A 382 24.04 0.51 15.20
C ASP A 382 24.65 -0.73 15.92
N HIS A 383 23.80 -1.66 16.40
CA HIS A 383 24.23 -2.83 17.20
C HIS A 383 24.11 -4.21 16.52
N GLY A 384 23.83 -4.27 15.21
CA GLY A 384 23.96 -5.51 14.42
C GLY A 384 23.01 -6.67 14.76
N THR A 385 21.98 -6.45 15.58
CA THR A 385 20.96 -7.46 15.95
C THR A 385 20.07 -7.84 14.76
N GLU A 386 19.48 -9.04 14.79
CA GLU A 386 18.52 -9.48 13.76
C GLU A 386 17.37 -8.48 13.61
N ARG A 387 17.22 -7.93 12.40
CA ARG A 387 16.32 -6.80 12.13
C ARG A 387 14.97 -7.30 11.63
N PRO A 388 13.86 -7.04 12.34
CA PRO A 388 12.55 -7.27 11.76
C PRO A 388 12.30 -6.25 10.64
N GLN A 389 12.16 -6.70 9.39
CA GLN A 389 11.97 -5.80 8.23
C GLN A 389 10.74 -4.89 8.35
N TRP A 390 9.71 -5.31 9.09
CA TRP A 390 8.55 -4.45 9.38
C TRP A 390 8.95 -3.21 10.20
N MET A 391 9.99 -3.30 11.04
CA MET A 391 10.46 -2.19 11.87
C MET A 391 11.13 -1.12 11.01
N SER A 392 11.89 -1.51 9.97
CA SER A 392 12.42 -0.54 9.01
C SER A 392 11.33 0.18 8.23
N ILE A 393 10.22 -0.49 7.92
CA ILE A 393 9.07 0.11 7.24
C ILE A 393 8.41 1.17 8.16
N LEU A 394 8.13 0.82 9.42
CA LEU A 394 7.55 1.75 10.40
C LEU A 394 8.48 2.93 10.70
N ALA A 395 9.78 2.69 10.84
CA ALA A 395 10.75 3.75 11.05
C ALA A 395 10.84 4.68 9.85
N GLY A 396 10.84 4.14 8.63
CA GLY A 396 10.76 4.92 7.40
C GLY A 396 9.53 5.85 7.36
N ALA A 397 8.37 5.33 7.74
CA ALA A 397 7.15 6.13 7.87
C ALA A 397 7.27 7.22 8.96
N ALA A 398 7.84 6.88 10.12
CA ALA A 398 8.04 7.82 11.22
C ALA A 398 9.01 8.96 10.82
N PHE A 399 10.12 8.65 10.16
CA PHE A 399 11.05 9.65 9.65
C PHE A 399 10.39 10.59 8.64
N ARG A 400 9.56 10.07 7.73
CA ARG A 400 8.81 10.90 6.77
C ARG A 400 7.91 11.90 7.48
N VAL A 401 7.16 11.46 8.48
CA VAL A 401 6.31 12.37 9.27
C VAL A 401 7.15 13.44 9.97
N ILE A 402 8.22 13.05 10.67
CA ILE A 402 9.05 13.98 11.47
C ILE A 402 9.80 15.00 10.60
N GLN A 403 10.29 14.60 9.43
CA GLN A 403 11.11 15.46 8.56
C GLN A 403 10.31 16.28 7.56
N SER A 404 9.06 15.90 7.30
CA SER A 404 8.21 16.58 6.32
C SER A 404 7.74 17.96 6.80
N ASN A 405 7.71 18.92 5.88
CA ASN A 405 7.24 20.29 6.11
C ASN A 405 6.25 20.72 5.01
N GLY A 406 5.57 21.85 5.20
CA GLY A 406 4.67 22.42 4.20
C GLY A 406 3.43 21.54 3.89
N PRO A 407 2.88 21.61 2.66
CA PRO A 407 1.69 20.84 2.28
C PRO A 407 1.87 19.32 2.45
N THR A 408 3.04 18.80 2.10
CA THR A 408 3.36 17.36 2.27
C THR A 408 3.35 16.95 3.73
N GLY A 409 3.93 17.76 4.63
CA GLY A 409 3.90 17.47 6.06
C GLY A 409 2.48 17.51 6.66
N ALA A 410 1.66 18.46 6.22
CA ALA A 410 0.25 18.51 6.61
C ALA A 410 -0.51 17.26 6.13
N GLN A 411 -0.25 16.78 4.92
CA GLN A 411 -0.83 15.54 4.40
C GLN A 411 -0.39 14.31 5.22
N TYR A 412 0.90 14.17 5.51
CA TYR A 412 1.42 13.05 6.31
C TYR A 412 0.87 13.04 7.74
N SER A 413 0.79 14.20 8.39
CA SER A 413 0.15 14.33 9.69
C SER A 413 -1.34 13.91 9.64
N LYS A 414 -2.05 14.28 8.57
CA LYS A 414 -3.45 13.87 8.38
C LYS A 414 -3.59 12.34 8.21
N LEU A 415 -2.71 11.72 7.42
CA LEU A 415 -2.69 10.27 7.21
C LEU A 415 -2.36 9.51 8.49
N LEU A 416 -1.39 9.99 9.28
CA LEU A 416 -1.07 9.43 10.59
C LEU A 416 -2.30 9.47 11.51
N ARG A 417 -2.94 10.64 11.62
CA ARG A 417 -4.16 10.84 12.43
C ARG A 417 -5.36 10.05 11.94
N LEU A 418 -5.43 9.73 10.65
CA LEU A 418 -6.43 8.83 10.12
C LEU A 418 -6.21 7.41 10.67
N GLY A 419 -4.97 6.93 10.60
CA GLY A 419 -4.55 5.66 11.21
C GLY A 419 -4.93 5.59 12.69
N VAL A 420 -4.50 6.59 13.47
CA VAL A 420 -4.73 6.68 14.93
C VAL A 420 -6.21 6.62 15.29
N ARG A 421 -7.08 7.33 14.55
CA ARG A 421 -8.48 7.53 14.94
C ARG A 421 -9.45 6.49 14.36
N ARG A 422 -9.13 5.89 13.22
CA ARG A 422 -10.09 5.08 12.44
C ARG A 422 -9.65 3.64 12.18
N CYS A 423 -8.41 3.27 12.53
CA CYS A 423 -7.85 1.96 12.18
C CYS A 423 -7.60 1.06 13.39
N GLU A 424 -8.33 1.24 14.50
CA GLU A 424 -8.14 0.45 15.74
C GLU A 424 -8.29 -1.06 15.48
N ALA A 425 -9.30 -1.44 14.69
CA ALA A 425 -9.58 -2.84 14.34
C ALA A 425 -8.80 -3.34 13.12
N PHE A 426 -7.98 -2.50 12.50
CA PHE A 426 -7.31 -2.83 11.23
C PHE A 426 -6.26 -3.92 11.40
N LEU A 427 -5.49 -3.85 12.51
CA LEU A 427 -4.34 -4.72 12.76
C LEU A 427 -4.69 -5.99 13.54
N ASN A 428 -5.69 -5.91 14.42
CA ASN A 428 -6.20 -6.99 15.27
C ASN A 428 -7.61 -6.62 15.76
N ASP A 429 -8.33 -7.60 16.29
CA ASP A 429 -9.62 -7.35 16.95
C ASP A 429 -9.39 -6.46 18.19
N PRO A 430 -10.09 -5.30 18.31
CA PRO A 430 -9.99 -4.38 19.44
C PRO A 430 -10.32 -5.00 20.79
N HIS A 431 -11.07 -6.09 20.83
CA HIS A 431 -11.35 -6.83 22.06
C HIS A 431 -10.08 -7.40 22.71
N TYR A 432 -9.06 -7.73 21.90
CA TYR A 432 -7.77 -8.17 22.42
C TYR A 432 -6.83 -6.97 22.60
N LYS A 433 -6.45 -6.69 23.84
CA LYS A 433 -5.43 -5.68 24.15
C LYS A 433 -4.05 -6.24 23.81
N VAL A 434 -3.40 -5.62 22.83
CA VAL A 434 -2.03 -5.97 22.42
C VAL A 434 -1.02 -5.10 23.19
N PRO A 435 0.19 -5.61 23.51
CA PRO A 435 1.17 -4.83 24.25
C PRO A 435 1.56 -3.51 23.57
N CYS A 436 1.66 -2.43 24.35
CA CYS A 436 2.11 -1.13 23.86
C CYS A 436 3.62 -1.07 23.69
N PHE A 437 4.08 -0.17 22.81
CA PHE A 437 5.51 0.10 22.58
C PHE A 437 6.31 -1.17 22.28
N PHE A 438 5.70 -2.13 21.57
CA PHE A 438 6.29 -3.44 21.30
C PHE A 438 6.72 -4.18 22.58
N GLY A 439 5.88 -4.11 23.62
CA GLY A 439 6.07 -4.77 24.92
C GLY A 439 6.96 -4.00 25.90
N LEU A 440 7.54 -2.86 25.51
CA LEU A 440 8.34 -2.01 26.40
C LEU A 440 7.51 -1.38 27.54
N GLU A 441 6.19 -1.56 27.55
CA GLU A 441 5.37 -1.23 28.71
C GLU A 441 5.62 -2.15 29.92
N TYR A 442 6.22 -3.33 29.72
CA TYR A 442 6.43 -4.29 30.80
C TYR A 442 7.79 -4.09 31.47
N PHE A 443 7.79 -3.85 32.79
CA PHE A 443 9.02 -3.62 33.55
C PHE A 443 9.99 -4.80 33.55
N TYR A 444 9.51 -6.04 33.46
CA TYR A 444 10.40 -7.20 33.37
C TYR A 444 11.29 -7.13 32.11
N ILE A 445 10.75 -6.60 30.99
CA ILE A 445 11.53 -6.34 29.76
C ILE A 445 12.46 -5.14 29.97
N LEU A 446 11.94 -4.02 30.47
CA LEU A 446 12.73 -2.79 30.63
C LEU A 446 13.94 -2.96 31.54
N VAL A 447 13.80 -3.68 32.66
CA VAL A 447 14.90 -3.94 33.60
C VAL A 447 15.99 -4.79 32.96
N GLN A 448 15.60 -5.78 32.15
CA GLN A 448 16.54 -6.66 31.45
C GLN A 448 17.37 -5.92 30.41
N LEU A 449 16.87 -4.81 29.86
CA LEU A 449 17.59 -3.95 28.89
C LEU A 449 18.70 -3.10 29.52
N LEU A 450 18.81 -3.04 30.85
CA LEU A 450 19.87 -2.32 31.53
C LEU A 450 20.91 -3.31 32.08
N ASP A 451 22.18 -3.15 31.73
CA ASP A 451 23.25 -4.01 32.27
C ASP A 451 23.65 -3.61 33.70
N ASN A 452 23.54 -2.32 34.02
CA ASN A 452 23.94 -1.77 35.32
C ASN A 452 22.80 -1.86 36.35
N VAL A 453 23.08 -2.48 37.49
CA VAL A 453 22.18 -2.57 38.64
C VAL A 453 21.73 -1.19 39.13
N GLU A 454 22.62 -0.19 39.13
CA GLU A 454 22.27 1.17 39.58
C GLU A 454 21.22 1.83 38.71
N ASP A 455 21.28 1.62 37.40
CA ASP A 455 20.31 2.20 36.49
C ASP A 455 18.97 1.44 36.56
N ARG A 456 18.98 0.13 36.86
CA ARG A 456 17.78 -0.63 37.21
C ARG A 456 17.11 -0.07 38.47
N ILE A 457 17.88 0.18 39.53
CA ILE A 457 17.37 0.77 40.77
C ILE A 457 16.80 2.18 40.51
N LYS A 458 17.48 3.02 39.73
CA LYS A 458 16.97 4.35 39.35
C LYS A 458 15.66 4.27 38.58
N LEU A 459 15.52 3.32 37.65
CA LEU A 459 14.28 3.07 36.92
C LEU A 459 13.15 2.71 37.89
N LEU A 460 13.39 1.76 38.80
CA LEU A 460 12.38 1.29 39.76
C LEU A 460 11.99 2.38 40.79
N ARG A 461 12.94 3.25 41.19
CA ARG A 461 12.66 4.43 42.03
C ARG A 461 11.79 5.46 41.31
N ARG A 462 12.08 5.73 40.03
CA ARG A 462 11.22 6.58 39.19
C ARG A 462 9.81 5.99 39.09
N ALA A 463 9.72 4.67 38.92
CA ALA A 463 8.45 3.96 38.85
C ALA A 463 7.64 4.05 40.15
N ALA A 464 8.30 3.92 41.30
CA ALA A 464 7.68 4.09 42.61
C ALA A 464 7.19 5.53 42.83
N ALA A 465 8.00 6.52 42.45
CA ALA A 465 7.64 7.93 42.55
C ALA A 465 6.45 8.31 41.65
N ALA A 466 6.46 7.85 40.39
CA ALA A 466 5.37 8.10 39.43
C ALA A 466 4.03 7.53 39.92
N ARG A 467 4.07 6.41 40.65
CA ARG A 467 2.90 5.72 41.23
C ARG A 467 2.55 6.20 42.65
N LYS A 468 3.26 7.20 43.17
CA LYS A 468 3.07 7.77 44.52
C LYS A 468 3.04 6.71 45.62
N LEU A 469 3.93 5.73 45.54
CA LEU A 469 4.06 4.73 46.59
C LEU A 469 4.59 5.38 47.87
N ASP A 470 4.17 4.86 49.03
CA ASP A 470 4.69 5.32 50.32
C ASP A 470 6.06 4.68 50.60
N HIS A 471 6.92 5.42 51.31
CA HIS A 471 8.24 4.92 51.70
C HIS A 471 8.15 3.62 52.49
N ASN A 472 7.20 3.50 53.43
CA ASN A 472 7.07 2.34 54.31
C ASN A 472 6.51 1.11 53.56
N ASP A 473 5.80 1.35 52.46
CA ASP A 473 5.08 0.31 51.74
C ASP A 473 5.89 -0.31 50.61
N ALA A 474 6.91 0.36 50.06
CA ALA A 474 7.60 -0.11 48.85
C ALA A 474 9.12 -0.31 49.05
N ILE A 475 9.66 -1.41 48.52
CA ILE A 475 11.09 -1.75 48.57
C ILE A 475 11.55 -2.32 47.24
N ILE A 476 12.79 -2.06 46.86
CA ILE A 476 13.40 -2.65 45.66
C ILE A 476 14.31 -3.80 46.11
N ARG A 477 14.16 -4.98 45.51
CA ARG A 477 15.08 -6.11 45.62
C ARG A 477 15.94 -6.15 44.36
N TYR A 478 17.25 -6.33 44.48
CA TYR A 478 18.15 -6.42 43.34
C TYR A 478 19.29 -7.40 43.60
N LYS A 479 19.80 -8.01 42.52
CA LYS A 479 20.94 -8.91 42.58
C LYS A 479 22.23 -8.12 42.77
N ALA A 480 22.95 -8.36 43.85
CA ALA A 480 24.16 -7.62 44.17
C ALA A 480 25.30 -7.93 43.17
N PRO A 481 26.11 -6.93 42.75
CA PRO A 481 27.28 -7.18 41.94
C PRO A 481 28.35 -7.97 42.72
N PRO A 482 29.21 -8.77 42.05
CA PRO A 482 30.28 -9.49 42.72
C PRO A 482 31.23 -8.53 43.43
N ARG A 483 31.48 -8.76 44.73
CA ARG A 483 32.41 -7.95 45.53
C ARG A 483 33.79 -8.62 45.60
N LEU A 484 34.85 -7.83 45.39
CA LEU A 484 36.26 -8.26 45.36
C LEU A 484 36.58 -9.33 46.43
N GLY A 485 36.91 -10.55 45.98
CA GLY A 485 37.44 -11.62 46.82
C GLY A 485 36.45 -12.69 47.31
N LEU A 486 35.16 -12.61 46.97
CA LEU A 486 34.20 -13.70 47.22
C LEU A 486 33.71 -14.32 45.90
N GLN A 487 33.56 -15.65 45.87
CA GLN A 487 32.83 -16.34 44.80
C GLN A 487 31.43 -15.71 44.67
N SER A 488 30.89 -15.58 43.45
CA SER A 488 29.61 -14.92 43.21
C SER A 488 28.51 -15.58 44.05
N THR A 489 28.08 -14.90 45.11
CA THR A 489 26.91 -15.31 45.84
C THR A 489 25.71 -14.74 45.10
N ASN A 490 24.69 -15.56 44.82
CA ASN A 490 23.42 -15.13 44.22
C ASN A 490 22.59 -14.29 45.22
N ASP A 491 23.23 -13.42 45.99
CA ASP A 491 22.59 -12.70 47.08
C ASP A 491 21.79 -11.52 46.54
N PHE A 492 20.57 -11.40 47.04
CA PHE A 492 19.74 -10.23 46.84
C PHE A 492 20.01 -9.21 47.94
N GLU A 493 20.06 -7.94 47.54
CA GLU A 493 20.08 -6.78 48.43
C GLU A 493 18.83 -5.93 48.19
N PHE A 494 18.59 -4.99 49.11
CA PHE A 494 17.41 -4.14 49.07
C PHE A 494 17.77 -2.66 49.02
N ALA A 495 16.93 -1.87 48.37
CA ALA A 495 17.03 -0.42 48.33
C ALA A 495 15.66 0.21 48.60
N SER A 496 15.66 1.39 49.22
CA SER A 496 14.44 2.19 49.35
C SER A 496 13.93 2.60 47.97
N ALA A 497 12.65 2.38 47.74
CA ALA A 497 11.97 2.80 46.51
C ALA A 497 11.68 4.31 46.49
N VAL A 498 11.43 4.88 47.67
CA VAL A 498 11.13 6.30 47.89
C VAL A 498 12.06 6.82 48.99
N PRO A 499 12.58 8.06 48.90
CA PRO A 499 13.43 8.63 49.95
C PRO A 499 12.74 8.62 51.33
N SER A 500 13.49 8.28 52.37
CA SER A 500 13.04 8.43 53.75
C SER A 500 13.28 9.86 54.25
N VAL A 501 12.33 10.41 55.03
CA VAL A 501 12.53 11.67 55.74
C VAL A 501 13.43 11.44 56.95
N ARG A 502 14.56 12.16 57.00
CA ARG A 502 15.51 12.12 58.12
C ARG A 502 15.73 13.50 58.74
N LYS A 503 16.31 13.50 59.94
CA LYS A 503 16.83 14.72 60.58
C LYS A 503 18.13 15.14 59.87
N SER A 504 18.19 16.37 59.36
CA SER A 504 19.39 16.92 58.71
C SER A 504 20.54 17.04 59.73
N SER A 505 21.75 16.71 59.30
CA SER A 505 22.98 16.98 60.05
C SER A 505 23.37 18.47 60.06
N LYS A 506 22.75 19.29 59.21
CA LYS A 506 22.94 20.75 59.13
C LYS A 506 21.82 21.47 59.89
N ARG A 507 22.16 22.32 60.86
CA ARG A 507 21.20 23.20 61.54
C ARG A 507 20.97 24.46 60.70
N SER A 508 19.74 24.99 60.66
CA SER A 508 19.50 26.32 60.08
C SER A 508 20.15 27.40 60.96
N LEU A 509 20.34 28.60 60.41
CA LEU A 509 20.90 29.75 61.14
C LEU A 509 20.08 30.12 62.41
N GLU A 510 18.83 29.63 62.50
CA GLU A 510 17.88 29.86 63.59
C GLU A 510 17.67 28.63 64.51
N ASN A 511 18.52 27.60 64.43
CA ASN A 511 18.39 26.35 65.23
C ASN A 511 17.06 25.60 65.02
N LEU A 512 16.34 25.82 63.92
CA LEU A 512 15.18 25.01 63.56
C LEU A 512 15.62 23.67 62.94
N GLU A 513 14.98 22.58 63.36
CA GLU A 513 15.21 21.24 62.80
C GLU A 513 14.94 21.26 61.30
N THR A 514 15.98 21.15 60.47
CA THR A 514 15.79 20.94 59.03
C THR A 514 15.61 19.44 58.77
N ARG A 515 14.56 19.08 58.03
CA ARG A 515 14.37 17.71 57.55
C ARG A 515 15.12 17.58 56.23
N SER A 516 15.84 16.48 56.05
CA SER A 516 16.46 16.14 54.76
C SER A 516 15.94 14.79 54.30
N GLU A 517 15.83 14.58 53.00
CA GLU A 517 15.39 13.31 52.43
C GLU A 517 16.61 12.52 51.96
N GLY A 518 16.65 11.22 52.23
CA GLY A 518 17.80 10.34 51.89
C GLY A 518 17.34 8.97 51.41
N GLN A 519 18.10 8.38 50.49
CA GLN A 519 17.92 7.00 50.03
C GLN A 519 18.67 6.03 50.97
N GLN A 520 18.13 4.82 51.11
CA GLN A 520 18.63 3.77 51.99
C GLN A 520 18.89 2.48 51.21
N ARG A 521 19.91 1.73 51.63
CA ARG A 521 20.25 0.39 51.15
C ARG A 521 20.34 -0.57 52.32
N LEU A 522 19.84 -1.78 52.11
CA LEU A 522 19.82 -2.84 53.09
C LEU A 522 20.49 -4.08 52.52
N ALA A 523 21.52 -4.56 53.20
CA ALA A 523 22.20 -5.80 52.85
C ALA A 523 22.00 -6.86 53.94
N ILE A 524 21.84 -8.11 53.52
CA ILE A 524 21.70 -9.23 54.47
C ILE A 524 23.09 -9.51 55.05
N GLY A 525 23.16 -9.51 56.38
CA GLY A 525 24.39 -9.84 57.11
C GLY A 525 24.76 -11.30 56.91
N ARG A 526 26.05 -11.63 57.08
CA ARG A 526 26.52 -13.03 57.09
C ARG A 526 27.31 -13.34 58.35
N TYR A 527 27.16 -14.58 58.82
CA TYR A 527 28.01 -15.17 59.84
C TYR A 527 28.88 -16.25 59.17
N PHE A 528 30.20 -16.02 59.11
CA PHE A 528 31.13 -17.01 58.58
C PHE A 528 31.59 -17.92 59.71
N THR A 529 31.39 -19.24 59.59
CA THR A 529 31.77 -20.22 60.60
C THR A 529 33.24 -20.65 60.54
N SER A 530 34.03 -20.11 59.60
CA SER A 530 35.47 -20.39 59.50
C SER A 530 36.33 -19.16 59.18
N ALA A 531 37.54 -19.12 59.73
CA ALA A 531 38.52 -18.04 59.51
C ALA A 531 38.97 -17.93 58.03
N THR A 532 38.98 -19.04 57.31
CA THR A 532 39.45 -19.17 55.92
C THR A 532 38.46 -18.64 54.88
N SER A 533 37.21 -18.41 55.27
CA SER A 533 36.15 -17.86 54.41
C SER A 533 35.90 -16.36 54.64
N CYS A 534 36.61 -15.73 55.58
CA CYS A 534 36.56 -14.29 55.83
C CYS A 534 37.39 -13.52 54.78
N PRO A 535 36.84 -12.50 54.09
CA PRO A 535 37.54 -11.72 53.05
C PRO A 535 38.59 -10.72 53.60
N GLY A 536 38.68 -10.55 54.92
CA GLY A 536 39.73 -9.74 55.55
C GLY A 536 41.05 -10.52 55.57
N MET A 537 42.18 -9.83 55.34
CA MET A 537 43.53 -10.41 55.34
C MET A 537 43.69 -11.48 56.45
N LEU A 538 44.07 -12.69 56.06
CA LEU A 538 44.32 -13.81 56.97
C LEU A 538 45.47 -13.46 57.94
N PRO A 539 45.33 -13.68 59.26
CA PRO A 539 44.15 -14.12 60.00
C PRO A 539 43.17 -12.97 60.33
N CYS A 540 41.88 -13.22 60.07
CA CYS A 540 40.79 -12.28 60.30
C CYS A 540 40.55 -12.07 61.82
N GLN A 541 40.92 -10.89 62.35
CA GLN A 541 40.78 -10.52 63.78
C GLN A 541 39.32 -10.35 64.25
N CYS A 542 38.34 -10.58 63.36
CA CYS A 542 36.91 -10.38 63.57
C CYS A 542 36.16 -11.64 64.10
N ILE A 543 36.86 -12.73 64.42
CA ILE A 543 36.25 -14.02 64.80
C ILE A 543 35.91 -13.99 66.29
N ASP A 544 34.65 -14.27 66.63
CA ASP A 544 34.22 -14.43 68.01
C ASP A 544 34.75 -15.74 68.64
N PRO A 545 34.67 -15.94 69.96
CA PRO A 545 35.12 -17.17 70.61
C PRO A 545 34.40 -18.45 70.13
N ALA A 546 33.25 -18.32 69.46
CA ALA A 546 32.48 -19.42 68.87
C ALA A 546 32.88 -19.74 67.41
N GLY A 547 33.91 -19.08 66.87
CA GLY A 547 34.43 -19.36 65.52
C GLY A 547 33.68 -18.61 64.40
N SER A 548 32.80 -17.66 64.74
CA SER A 548 31.99 -16.91 63.78
C SER A 548 32.54 -15.51 63.49
N CYS A 549 32.80 -15.17 62.23
CA CYS A 549 33.14 -13.81 61.80
C CYS A 549 31.88 -13.09 61.29
N ALA A 550 31.35 -12.18 62.10
CA ALA A 550 30.25 -11.28 61.73
C ALA A 550 30.74 -9.92 61.20
N GLY A 551 32.00 -9.56 61.47
CA GLY A 551 32.43 -8.15 61.38
C GLY A 551 33.01 -7.76 60.04
N CYS A 552 33.93 -8.55 59.50
CA CYS A 552 34.78 -8.10 58.38
C CYS A 552 34.01 -8.04 57.04
N PHE A 553 33.19 -9.05 56.72
CA PHE A 553 32.31 -9.02 55.54
C PHE A 553 31.25 -7.93 55.64
N ASN A 554 30.49 -7.88 56.74
CA ASN A 554 29.43 -6.88 56.95
C ASN A 554 29.99 -5.46 56.93
N ARG A 555 31.20 -5.21 57.48
CA ARG A 555 31.87 -3.90 57.44
C ARG A 555 32.34 -3.53 56.04
N LEU A 556 32.88 -4.47 55.27
CA LEU A 556 33.29 -4.24 53.88
C LEU A 556 32.10 -3.97 52.98
N THR A 557 31.04 -4.78 53.09
CA THR A 557 29.74 -4.58 52.45
C THR A 557 29.17 -3.20 52.79
N LYS A 558 29.11 -2.86 54.08
CA LYS A 558 28.63 -1.55 54.55
C LYS A 558 29.44 -0.39 53.96
N SER A 559 30.77 -0.47 54.01
CA SER A 559 31.66 0.56 53.46
C SER A 559 31.54 0.71 51.95
N GLN A 560 31.28 -0.37 51.21
CA GLN A 560 31.07 -0.32 49.77
C GLN A 560 29.72 0.31 49.41
N ILE A 561 28.66 0.00 50.16
CA ILE A 561 27.34 0.62 50.00
C ILE A 561 27.42 2.12 50.33
N GLU A 562 28.12 2.50 51.40
CA GLU A 562 28.30 3.92 51.80
C GLU A 562 29.07 4.76 50.77
N LYS A 563 29.93 4.14 49.95
CA LYS A 563 30.62 4.83 48.84
C LYS A 563 29.66 5.32 47.75
N GLU A 564 28.45 4.76 47.67
CA GLU A 564 27.42 5.19 46.73
C GLU A 564 26.64 6.41 47.24
N GLY A 565 26.96 6.91 48.44
CA GLY A 565 26.37 8.13 49.01
C GLY A 565 24.98 7.93 49.65
N GLU A 566 24.56 6.67 49.83
CA GLU A 566 23.28 6.29 50.44
C GLU A 566 23.49 5.71 51.85
N GLU A 567 22.47 5.80 52.70
CA GLU A 567 22.54 5.23 54.06
C GLU A 567 22.48 3.69 53.99
N SER A 568 23.37 3.02 54.72
CA SER A 568 23.48 1.56 54.68
C SER A 568 23.05 0.90 55.99
N PHE A 569 22.18 -0.10 55.89
CA PHE A 569 21.71 -0.91 57.00
C PHE A 569 22.04 -2.39 56.75
N MET A 570 22.41 -3.09 57.82
CA MET A 570 22.63 -4.54 57.76
C MET A 570 21.44 -5.24 58.42
N ILE A 571 20.77 -6.13 57.69
CA ILE A 571 19.67 -6.95 58.21
C ILE A 571 20.27 -8.24 58.78
N PRO A 572 19.94 -8.66 60.01
CA PRO A 572 20.33 -9.96 60.53
C PRO A 572 19.89 -11.10 59.60
N PRO A 573 20.62 -12.23 59.51
CA PRO A 573 20.25 -13.35 58.63
C PRO A 573 18.86 -13.93 58.90
N ASP A 574 18.41 -13.88 60.16
CA ASP A 574 17.09 -14.28 60.63
C ASP A 574 16.02 -13.21 60.39
N GLY A 575 16.38 -12.03 59.86
CA GLY A 575 15.46 -10.94 59.50
C GLY A 575 14.99 -10.97 58.06
N PHE A 576 15.32 -12.02 57.30
CA PHE A 576 14.90 -12.23 55.92
C PHE A 576 14.56 -13.71 55.68
N GLU A 577 13.42 -13.98 55.06
CA GLU A 577 13.01 -15.32 54.62
C GLU A 577 12.34 -15.21 53.25
N GLU A 578 12.87 -15.94 52.26
CA GLU A 578 12.31 -15.98 50.91
C GLU A 578 11.45 -17.23 50.73
N PHE A 579 10.20 -17.05 50.32
CA PHE A 579 9.31 -18.17 50.01
C PHE A 579 9.44 -18.59 48.55
N ASP A 580 9.41 -17.61 47.65
CA ASP A 580 9.61 -17.74 46.21
C ASP A 580 10.07 -16.40 45.62
N THR A 581 10.19 -16.32 44.29
CA THR A 581 10.59 -15.10 43.59
C THR A 581 9.55 -13.97 43.66
N GLU A 582 8.30 -14.28 43.96
CA GLU A 582 7.17 -13.34 44.02
C GLU A 582 6.93 -12.78 45.43
N GLN A 583 7.32 -13.50 46.49
CA GLN A 583 7.06 -13.13 47.88
C GLN A 583 8.21 -13.46 48.84
N PHE A 584 8.49 -12.52 49.75
CA PHE A 584 9.45 -12.71 50.85
C PHE A 584 9.03 -11.95 52.12
N LEU A 585 9.64 -12.32 53.25
CA LEU A 585 9.57 -11.63 54.53
C LEU A 585 10.83 -10.80 54.76
N LEU A 586 10.66 -9.57 55.25
CA LEU A 586 11.78 -8.70 55.60
C LEU A 586 11.48 -7.89 56.86
N VAL A 587 12.48 -7.74 57.73
CA VAL A 587 12.49 -6.80 58.85
C VAL A 587 13.21 -5.52 58.42
N ARG A 588 12.48 -4.38 58.37
CA ARG A 588 13.11 -3.08 58.09
C ARG A 588 13.79 -2.48 59.33
N PRO A 589 14.78 -1.59 59.16
CA PRO A 589 15.40 -0.86 60.26
C PRO A 589 14.35 -0.07 61.05
N GLY A 590 14.19 -0.39 62.34
CA GLY A 590 13.21 0.24 63.22
C GLY A 590 11.83 -0.46 63.26
N GLU A 591 11.66 -1.57 62.56
CA GLU A 591 10.49 -2.47 62.72
C GLU A 591 10.87 -3.69 63.58
N ASP A 592 9.99 -4.09 64.50
CA ASP A 592 10.21 -5.25 65.40
C ASP A 592 9.62 -6.56 64.85
N ARG A 593 8.96 -6.52 63.68
CA ARG A 593 8.24 -7.66 63.09
C ARG A 593 8.58 -7.82 61.62
N MET A 594 8.67 -9.08 61.19
CA MET A 594 8.74 -9.39 59.76
C MET A 594 7.48 -8.94 59.04
N THR A 595 7.68 -8.31 57.89
CA THR A 595 6.62 -7.87 56.99
C THR A 595 6.70 -8.67 55.70
N THR A 596 5.55 -9.15 55.20
CA THR A 596 5.47 -9.79 53.88
C THR A 596 5.45 -8.75 52.76
N TYR A 597 6.33 -8.94 51.77
CA TYR A 597 6.43 -8.15 50.57
C TYR A 597 6.06 -9.00 49.35
N GLU A 598 5.24 -8.45 48.45
CA GLU A 598 4.81 -9.08 47.20
C GLU A 598 5.31 -8.29 45.98
N LEU A 599 5.69 -9.03 44.93
CA LEU A 599 6.20 -8.47 43.67
C LEU A 599 5.16 -7.56 43.02
N VAL A 600 5.57 -6.34 42.65
CA VAL A 600 4.72 -5.36 41.97
C VAL A 600 5.13 -5.21 40.51
N LEU A 601 6.40 -4.94 40.24
CA LEU A 601 6.93 -4.69 38.90
C LEU A 601 8.44 -4.94 38.83
N GLY A 602 8.96 -5.27 37.66
CA GLY A 602 10.39 -5.54 37.42
C GLY A 602 10.65 -7.00 37.08
N ASP A 603 11.91 -7.41 37.21
CA ASP A 603 12.38 -8.76 36.93
C ASP A 603 12.90 -9.37 38.24
N ALA A 604 12.20 -10.39 38.75
CA ALA A 604 12.47 -10.95 40.06
C ALA A 604 13.89 -11.56 40.18
N ASP A 605 14.45 -12.03 39.07
CA ASP A 605 15.78 -12.64 39.02
C ASP A 605 16.92 -11.60 39.03
N SER A 606 16.61 -10.33 38.77
CA SER A 606 17.62 -9.30 38.57
C SER A 606 17.39 -8.03 39.39
N ALA A 607 16.26 -7.34 39.20
CA ALA A 607 15.83 -6.23 40.04
C ALA A 607 14.32 -6.00 39.91
N ALA A 608 13.62 -5.92 41.04
CA ALA A 608 12.19 -5.71 41.07
C ALA A 608 11.73 -4.91 42.30
N LEU A 609 10.57 -4.27 42.14
CA LEU A 609 9.87 -3.49 43.16
C LEU A 609 8.82 -4.38 43.83
N TYR A 610 8.81 -4.37 45.16
CA TYR A 610 7.90 -5.13 46.00
C TYR A 610 7.13 -4.20 46.93
N LYS A 611 5.89 -4.57 47.28
CA LYS A 611 5.02 -3.80 48.19
C LYS A 611 4.59 -4.61 49.40
N LYS A 612 4.44 -3.94 50.54
CA LYS A 612 3.95 -4.48 51.81
C LYS A 612 2.52 -4.98 51.66
N LYS A 613 2.28 -6.23 52.05
CA LYS A 613 0.94 -6.83 52.06
C LYS A 613 0.19 -6.45 53.34
N PRO A 614 -1.02 -5.86 53.27
CA PRO A 614 -1.81 -5.57 54.46
C PRO A 614 -2.27 -6.87 55.12
N SER A 615 -2.20 -6.92 56.45
CA SER A 615 -2.36 -8.13 57.27
C SER A 615 -3.79 -8.71 57.36
N ASP A 616 -4.79 -8.15 56.67
CA ASP A 616 -6.21 -8.50 56.87
C ASP A 616 -7.08 -8.75 55.60
N THR A 617 -6.52 -8.96 54.42
CA THR A 617 -7.33 -9.26 53.22
C THR A 617 -7.04 -10.63 52.61
N PHE A 618 -8.00 -11.53 52.83
CA PHE A 618 -8.15 -12.80 52.12
C PHE A 618 -8.34 -12.51 50.62
N ARG A 619 -7.41 -12.99 49.78
CA ARG A 619 -7.43 -13.05 48.30
C ARG A 619 -8.49 -12.15 47.63
N SER A 620 -8.15 -10.88 47.37
CA SER A 620 -8.75 -10.18 46.23
C SER A 620 -7.75 -10.19 45.08
N TYR A 621 -8.12 -10.87 44.00
CA TYR A 621 -7.38 -10.86 42.74
C TYR A 621 -7.20 -9.40 42.28
N ILE A 622 -5.96 -9.06 41.90
CA ILE A 622 -5.62 -7.85 41.16
C ILE A 622 -6.38 -7.88 39.83
N ASN A 623 -7.60 -7.34 39.80
CA ASN A 623 -8.38 -7.23 38.57
C ASN A 623 -8.76 -5.78 38.20
N ASP A 624 -8.23 -4.77 38.90
CA ASP A 624 -8.65 -3.37 38.67
C ASP A 624 -7.54 -2.38 38.25
N THR A 625 -6.32 -2.84 37.91
CA THR A 625 -5.17 -1.92 37.71
C THR A 625 -4.20 -2.29 36.59
N THR A 626 -4.66 -2.81 35.44
CA THR A 626 -3.75 -3.02 34.29
C THR A 626 -3.02 -1.74 33.84
N ASN A 627 -3.60 -0.55 34.09
CA ASN A 627 -2.97 0.73 33.74
C ASN A 627 -1.94 1.23 34.77
N ASN A 628 -2.05 0.88 36.06
CA ASN A 628 -1.13 1.42 37.07
C ASN A 628 0.22 0.68 37.13
N LEU A 629 0.36 -0.46 36.48
CA LEU A 629 1.60 -1.27 36.48
C LEU A 629 2.41 -1.16 35.18
N SER A 630 1.84 -0.56 34.13
CA SER A 630 2.50 -0.37 32.84
C SER A 630 3.50 0.78 32.89
N ALA A 631 4.64 0.65 32.21
CA ALA A 631 5.66 1.70 32.13
C ALA A 631 5.16 2.91 31.32
N THR A 632 5.52 4.10 31.77
CA THR A 632 5.21 5.37 31.09
C THR A 632 6.22 5.66 29.98
N MET A 633 5.86 6.55 29.05
CA MET A 633 6.78 7.00 27.99
C MET A 633 8.07 7.61 28.57
N ASP A 634 7.98 8.35 29.69
CA ASP A 634 9.15 8.94 30.35
C ASP A 634 10.10 7.86 30.92
N GLU A 635 9.54 6.77 31.45
CA GLU A 635 10.31 5.64 31.97
C GLU A 635 11.01 4.88 30.83
N ILE A 636 10.34 4.68 29.70
CA ILE A 636 10.92 4.04 28.50
C ILE A 636 12.04 4.90 27.92
N GLU A 637 11.81 6.19 27.73
CA GLU A 637 12.84 7.11 27.22
C GLU A 637 14.04 7.21 28.15
N PHE A 638 13.84 7.12 29.47
CA PHE A 638 14.95 7.04 30.42
C PHE A 638 15.81 5.79 30.21
N VAL A 639 15.20 4.63 30.00
CA VAL A 639 15.94 3.38 29.72
C VAL A 639 16.73 3.53 28.42
N LEU A 640 16.10 4.02 27.36
CA LEU A 640 16.73 4.15 26.04
C LEU A 640 17.85 5.21 26.02
N ALA A 641 17.77 6.24 26.87
CA ALA A 641 18.82 7.24 27.03
C ALA A 641 19.95 6.82 27.99
N SER A 642 19.80 5.69 28.69
CA SER A 642 20.80 5.23 29.66
C SER A 642 22.08 4.75 28.97
N ARG A 643 23.24 5.06 29.56
CA ARG A 643 24.53 4.53 29.09
C ARG A 643 24.67 3.01 29.30
N SER A 644 23.86 2.45 30.18
CA SER A 644 23.81 1.01 30.45
C SER A 644 22.76 0.26 29.63
N PHE A 645 22.09 0.95 28.69
CA PHE A 645 21.17 0.32 27.76
C PHE A 645 21.90 -0.68 26.87
N ASN A 646 21.39 -1.90 26.82
CA ASN A 646 21.92 -3.00 26.03
C ASN A 646 20.92 -3.39 24.92
N ALA A 647 21.19 -2.91 23.71
CA ALA A 647 20.37 -3.19 22.54
C ALA A 647 20.41 -4.68 22.10
N GLU A 648 21.46 -5.43 22.43
CA GLU A 648 21.57 -6.86 22.05
C GLU A 648 20.52 -7.72 22.74
N ARG A 649 20.08 -7.30 23.94
CA ARG A 649 19.00 -7.95 24.68
C ARG A 649 17.61 -7.65 24.11
N MET A 650 17.51 -6.68 23.19
CA MET A 650 16.25 -6.28 22.58
C MET A 650 15.87 -7.23 21.43
N ASN A 651 15.36 -8.42 21.74
CA ASN A 651 14.93 -9.39 20.73
C ASN A 651 13.41 -9.32 20.51
N LEU A 652 12.96 -8.29 19.78
CA LEU A 652 11.54 -8.07 19.45
C LEU A 652 10.86 -9.27 18.77
N GLY A 653 11.61 -10.04 17.96
CA GLY A 653 11.09 -11.24 17.30
C GLY A 653 10.73 -12.34 18.31
N SER A 654 11.63 -12.59 19.27
CA SER A 654 11.40 -13.53 20.37
C SER A 654 10.35 -13.01 21.37
N TRP A 655 10.34 -11.70 21.68
CA TRP A 655 9.38 -11.13 22.62
C TRP A 655 7.95 -11.24 22.11
N TRP A 656 7.75 -11.16 20.79
CA TRP A 656 6.44 -11.40 20.20
C TRP A 656 5.91 -12.82 20.50
N SER A 657 6.79 -13.81 20.67
CA SER A 657 6.40 -15.16 21.08
C SER A 657 6.02 -15.28 22.56
N LEU A 658 6.51 -14.35 23.39
CA LEU A 658 6.18 -14.24 24.82
C LEU A 658 4.81 -13.60 25.07
N TRP A 659 4.11 -13.11 24.04
CA TRP A 659 2.78 -12.49 24.16
C TRP A 659 1.69 -13.44 23.65
N PRO A 660 1.33 -14.50 24.41
CA PRO A 660 0.30 -15.44 24.00
C PRO A 660 -1.05 -14.74 23.93
N GLY A 661 -1.71 -14.78 22.78
CA GLY A 661 -3.03 -14.21 22.63
C GLY A 661 -3.47 -14.11 21.18
N THR A 662 -4.77 -14.19 20.95
CA THR A 662 -5.37 -14.07 19.60
C THR A 662 -5.03 -12.72 18.96
N GLY A 663 -5.12 -11.62 19.72
CA GLY A 663 -4.75 -10.28 19.22
C GLY A 663 -3.29 -10.16 18.78
N SER A 664 -2.34 -10.68 19.56
CA SER A 664 -0.92 -10.68 19.21
C SER A 664 -0.63 -11.50 17.95
N LYS A 665 -1.33 -12.62 17.75
CA LYS A 665 -1.25 -13.45 16.53
C LYS A 665 -1.80 -12.72 15.31
N GLN A 666 -2.97 -12.07 15.44
CA GLN A 666 -3.58 -11.25 14.40
C GLN A 666 -2.66 -10.09 13.99
N GLN A 667 -2.12 -9.35 14.98
CA GLN A 667 -1.20 -8.25 14.72
C GLN A 667 0.08 -8.75 14.03
N LYS A 668 0.65 -9.88 14.46
CA LYS A 668 1.81 -10.48 13.79
C LYS A 668 1.54 -10.77 12.31
N LEU A 669 0.35 -11.28 12.02
CA LEU A 669 -0.07 -11.57 10.65
C LEU A 669 -0.22 -10.28 9.82
N SER A 670 -0.83 -9.23 10.39
CA SER A 670 -0.93 -7.90 9.77
C SER A 670 0.45 -7.29 9.45
N PHE A 671 1.45 -7.48 10.30
CA PHE A 671 2.82 -7.02 10.05
C PHE A 671 3.52 -7.83 8.95
N LYS A 672 3.27 -9.15 8.87
CA LYS A 672 3.72 -9.98 7.74
C LYS A 672 3.07 -9.52 6.42
N ALA A 673 1.78 -9.20 6.46
CA ALA A 673 1.05 -8.67 5.32
C ALA A 673 1.61 -7.32 4.85
N LEU A 674 1.91 -6.40 5.78
CA LEU A 674 2.56 -5.12 5.45
C LEU A 674 3.92 -5.33 4.76
N LYS A 675 4.74 -6.24 5.29
CA LYS A 675 6.04 -6.59 4.69
C LYS A 675 5.85 -7.09 3.25
N PHE A 676 4.94 -8.04 3.05
CA PHE A 676 4.65 -8.60 1.72
C PHE A 676 4.19 -7.51 0.74
N ALA A 677 3.20 -6.72 1.14
CA ALA A 677 2.67 -5.64 0.32
C ALA A 677 3.74 -4.59 0.00
N SER A 678 4.55 -4.19 0.99
CA SER A 678 5.62 -3.20 0.79
C SER A 678 6.69 -3.71 -0.18
N ALA A 679 7.05 -5.00 -0.12
CA ALA A 679 7.99 -5.61 -1.06
C ALA A 679 7.41 -5.67 -2.48
N LEU A 680 6.12 -6.00 -2.61
CA LEU A 680 5.43 -6.01 -3.90
C LEU A 680 5.36 -4.61 -4.52
N TYR A 681 4.88 -3.61 -3.75
CA TYR A 681 4.71 -2.24 -4.23
C TYR A 681 6.01 -1.51 -4.53
N TYR A 682 7.11 -1.89 -3.87
CA TYR A 682 8.45 -1.37 -4.19
C TYR A 682 8.86 -1.65 -5.65
N GLN A 683 8.34 -2.73 -6.25
CA GLN A 683 8.67 -3.15 -7.62
C GLN A 683 7.75 -2.58 -8.70
N ILE A 684 6.64 -1.95 -8.31
CA ILE A 684 5.59 -1.44 -9.22
C ILE A 684 5.43 0.07 -9.06
N THR A 685 6.46 0.82 -9.47
CA THR A 685 6.53 2.28 -9.35
C THR A 685 5.28 2.97 -9.90
N GLY A 686 4.76 3.94 -9.16
CA GLY A 686 3.56 4.70 -9.51
C GLY A 686 2.24 4.00 -9.20
N ALA A 687 2.24 2.75 -8.74
CA ALA A 687 1.05 2.09 -8.21
C ALA A 687 0.51 2.84 -6.97
N THR A 688 -0.81 2.83 -6.81
CA THR A 688 -1.49 3.56 -5.72
C THR A 688 -2.48 2.64 -4.99
N ILE A 689 -2.87 3.04 -3.80
CA ILE A 689 -3.70 2.26 -2.89
C ILE A 689 -4.97 3.04 -2.60
N SER A 690 -6.12 2.39 -2.67
CA SER A 690 -7.37 2.93 -2.14
C SER A 690 -7.31 2.98 -0.62
N ILE A 691 -7.50 4.15 -0.01
CA ILE A 691 -7.51 4.27 1.46
C ILE A 691 -8.65 3.48 2.11
N GLU A 692 -9.67 3.08 1.35
CA GLU A 692 -10.82 2.33 1.87
C GLU A 692 -10.44 0.96 2.45
N VAL A 693 -9.25 0.42 2.11
CA VAL A 693 -8.72 -0.83 2.70
C VAL A 693 -8.76 -0.83 4.24
N VAL A 694 -8.64 0.33 4.89
CA VAL A 694 -8.62 0.44 6.35
C VAL A 694 -10.00 0.22 7.00
N LYS A 695 -11.07 0.16 6.19
CA LYS A 695 -12.42 -0.16 6.65
C LYS A 695 -12.59 -1.66 6.94
N MET A 696 -11.64 -2.50 6.52
CA MET A 696 -11.65 -3.95 6.70
C MET A 696 -10.58 -4.39 7.73
N HIS A 697 -10.61 -5.65 8.15
CA HIS A 697 -9.64 -6.24 9.07
C HIS A 697 -8.51 -6.91 8.27
N LEU A 698 -7.29 -6.36 8.28
CA LEU A 698 -6.18 -6.85 7.45
C LEU A 698 -5.86 -8.33 7.69
N TYR A 699 -5.92 -8.76 8.96
CA TYR A 699 -5.64 -10.15 9.35
C TYR A 699 -6.73 -11.15 8.90
N GLU A 700 -7.90 -10.68 8.45
CA GLU A 700 -8.99 -11.53 7.99
C GLU A 700 -9.04 -11.69 6.47
N VAL A 701 -8.32 -10.85 5.73
CA VAL A 701 -8.31 -10.84 4.27
C VAL A 701 -7.75 -12.16 3.73
N SER A 702 -8.34 -12.68 2.66
CA SER A 702 -8.09 -14.03 2.16
C SER A 702 -6.62 -14.26 1.79
N TRP A 703 -5.99 -13.32 1.07
CA TRP A 703 -4.57 -13.41 0.72
C TRP A 703 -3.63 -13.36 1.95
N VAL A 704 -4.08 -12.72 3.04
CA VAL A 704 -3.32 -12.61 4.30
C VAL A 704 -3.44 -13.90 5.12
N LYS A 705 -4.64 -14.48 5.23
CA LYS A 705 -4.83 -15.82 5.83
C LYS A 705 -3.96 -16.86 5.14
N TRP A 706 -3.81 -16.74 3.83
CA TRP A 706 -2.93 -17.59 3.05
C TRP A 706 -1.44 -17.45 3.42
N LEU A 707 -0.98 -16.32 4.00
CA LEU A 707 0.37 -16.18 4.57
C LEU A 707 0.56 -16.98 5.87
N ALA A 708 -0.52 -17.27 6.60
CA ALA A 708 -0.46 -18.03 7.84
C ALA A 708 -0.30 -19.53 7.58
N SER A 709 -0.90 -20.05 6.51
CA SER A 709 -0.91 -21.48 6.17
C SER A 709 0.40 -22.00 5.57
N THR A 710 1.26 -21.14 4.99
CA THR A 710 2.49 -21.58 4.30
C THR A 710 3.73 -21.72 5.21
N TYR A 711 3.62 -21.54 6.54
CA TYR A 711 4.77 -21.43 7.45
C TYR A 711 4.72 -22.35 8.68
N GLU A 712 4.29 -23.60 8.47
CA GLU A 712 4.52 -24.71 9.42
C GLU A 712 5.46 -25.77 8.80
N ALA A 713 6.71 -25.39 8.51
CA ALA A 713 7.81 -26.34 8.31
C ALA A 713 8.79 -26.21 9.51
N PRO A 714 9.37 -27.31 10.03
CA PRO A 714 10.02 -27.32 11.34
C PRO A 714 11.31 -26.48 11.35
N ALA A 715 11.50 -25.74 12.44
CA ALA A 715 12.68 -24.95 12.75
C ALA A 715 13.92 -25.84 12.98
N GLN A 716 14.61 -26.23 11.90
CA GLN A 716 15.97 -26.74 11.94
C GLN A 716 16.76 -26.23 10.73
N ALA A 717 17.07 -24.94 10.72
CA ALA A 717 18.17 -24.40 9.93
C ALA A 717 18.88 -23.33 10.77
N THR A 718 20.18 -23.53 10.93
CA THR A 718 21.10 -22.84 11.83
C THR A 718 21.16 -21.31 11.63
N PRO A 719 21.40 -20.54 12.70
CA PRO A 719 21.46 -19.09 12.67
C PRO A 719 22.86 -18.61 12.23
N GLY A 720 22.93 -17.91 11.11
CA GLY A 720 24.14 -17.22 10.68
C GLY A 720 24.02 -16.66 9.26
N LEU A 721 24.31 -15.37 9.12
CA LEU A 721 24.43 -14.56 7.90
C LEU A 721 23.14 -14.00 7.27
N TRP A 722 22.66 -12.87 7.81
CA TRP A 722 21.79 -11.93 7.07
C TRP A 722 22.24 -10.48 7.31
N THR A 723 23.27 -10.04 6.58
CA THR A 723 23.70 -8.63 6.53
C THR A 723 23.86 -8.18 5.08
N ARG A 724 22.75 -7.78 4.43
CA ARG A 724 22.61 -6.76 3.35
C ARG A 724 21.15 -6.72 2.84
N PRO A 725 20.68 -5.62 2.22
CA PRO A 725 19.29 -5.49 1.76
C PRO A 725 18.93 -6.34 0.53
N TYR A 726 19.94 -6.96 -0.11
CA TYR A 726 19.83 -7.75 -1.33
C TYR A 726 20.98 -8.78 -1.29
N ASP A 727 20.67 -10.07 -1.09
CA ASP A 727 21.55 -11.21 -1.43
C ASP A 727 20.69 -12.49 -1.60
N ASP A 728 20.16 -12.63 -2.82
CA ASP A 728 20.23 -13.78 -3.75
C ASP A 728 20.12 -15.27 -3.32
N GLN A 729 19.66 -15.69 -2.13
CA GLN A 729 19.57 -17.15 -1.83
C GLN A 729 18.31 -17.67 -1.12
N TYR A 730 17.13 -17.12 -1.40
CA TYR A 730 15.87 -17.85 -1.18
C TYR A 730 15.05 -17.87 -2.47
N LEU A 731 15.50 -18.70 -3.41
CA LEU A 731 14.65 -19.15 -4.52
C LEU A 731 13.49 -19.96 -3.92
N PRO A 732 12.23 -19.73 -4.33
CA PRO A 732 11.14 -20.67 -4.06
C PRO A 732 11.55 -22.03 -4.64
N GLY A 733 11.80 -23.02 -3.78
CA GLY A 733 12.46 -24.27 -4.15
C GLY A 733 11.58 -25.24 -4.95
N THR A 734 10.33 -24.90 -5.26
CA THR A 734 9.43 -25.75 -6.04
C THR A 734 8.56 -24.91 -6.99
N ALA A 735 8.24 -25.43 -8.17
CA ALA A 735 7.30 -24.79 -9.12
C ALA A 735 5.91 -24.54 -8.49
N GLY A 736 5.53 -25.33 -7.46
CA GLY A 736 4.31 -25.14 -6.68
C GLY A 736 4.34 -23.92 -5.74
N ASP A 737 5.51 -23.50 -5.26
CA ASP A 737 5.67 -22.30 -4.42
C ASP A 737 5.59 -20.98 -5.23
N MET A 738 5.84 -21.06 -6.54
CA MET A 738 5.84 -19.90 -7.43
C MET A 738 4.44 -19.50 -7.91
N HIS A 739 3.56 -20.47 -8.21
CA HIS A 739 2.15 -20.22 -8.58
C HIS A 739 1.46 -19.45 -7.45
N ASN A 740 1.51 -20.06 -6.27
CA ASN A 740 1.19 -19.51 -4.97
C ASN A 740 1.59 -18.03 -4.75
N LEU A 741 2.79 -17.61 -5.20
CA LEU A 741 3.25 -16.24 -5.06
C LEU A 741 2.55 -15.28 -6.03
N LEU A 742 2.39 -15.66 -7.31
CA LEU A 742 1.74 -14.83 -8.32
C LEU A 742 0.26 -14.58 -8.01
N GLU A 743 -0.49 -15.64 -7.70
CA GLU A 743 -1.91 -15.52 -7.34
C GLU A 743 -2.09 -14.67 -6.07
N ARG A 744 -1.25 -14.89 -5.05
CA ARG A 744 -1.26 -14.07 -3.82
C ARG A 744 -0.95 -12.60 -4.14
N SER A 745 0.00 -12.33 -5.04
CA SER A 745 0.33 -10.97 -5.44
C SER A 745 -0.84 -10.30 -6.17
N PHE A 746 -1.56 -10.99 -7.06
CA PHE A 746 -2.77 -10.44 -7.69
C PHE A 746 -3.90 -10.21 -6.69
N ALA A 747 -4.13 -11.12 -5.74
CA ALA A 747 -5.14 -10.93 -4.69
C ALA A 747 -4.82 -9.73 -3.79
N CYS A 748 -3.54 -9.57 -3.42
CA CYS A 748 -3.04 -8.41 -2.69
C CYS A 748 -3.29 -7.11 -3.48
N LEU A 749 -2.97 -7.09 -4.77
CA LEU A 749 -3.20 -5.93 -5.63
C LEU A 749 -4.69 -5.64 -5.79
N ALA A 750 -5.53 -6.63 -6.08
CA ALA A 750 -6.97 -6.46 -6.20
C ALA A 750 -7.57 -5.77 -4.97
N TRP A 751 -7.15 -6.20 -3.77
CA TRP A 751 -7.61 -5.62 -2.51
C TRP A 751 -7.12 -4.19 -2.31
N PHE A 752 -5.81 -3.93 -2.46
CA PHE A 752 -5.26 -2.57 -2.28
C PHE A 752 -5.72 -1.58 -3.35
N GLU A 753 -5.89 -2.02 -4.60
CA GLU A 753 -6.30 -1.21 -5.73
C GLU A 753 -7.78 -0.80 -5.67
N SER A 754 -8.65 -1.72 -5.22
CA SER A 754 -10.09 -1.47 -5.09
C SER A 754 -10.46 -0.84 -3.74
N GLY A 755 -9.80 -1.25 -2.66
CA GLY A 755 -10.19 -0.93 -1.28
C GLY A 755 -11.33 -1.78 -0.74
N GLU A 756 -11.86 -2.75 -1.50
CA GLU A 756 -13.03 -3.54 -1.10
C GLU A 756 -13.06 -4.99 -1.60
N PHE A 757 -12.40 -5.32 -2.73
CA PHE A 757 -12.44 -6.66 -3.31
C PHE A 757 -11.43 -7.59 -2.64
N ASP A 758 -11.88 -8.40 -1.70
CA ASP A 758 -11.14 -9.55 -1.16
C ASP A 758 -11.40 -10.78 -2.03
N ILE A 759 -10.48 -11.06 -2.96
CA ILE A 759 -10.55 -12.23 -3.85
C ILE A 759 -9.61 -13.30 -3.30
N ALA A 760 -10.09 -14.54 -3.20
CA ALA A 760 -9.27 -15.64 -2.76
C ALA A 760 -8.16 -15.92 -3.80
N PRO A 761 -6.89 -16.12 -3.40
CA PRO A 761 -5.82 -16.44 -4.35
C PRO A 761 -6.14 -17.64 -5.24
N GLU A 762 -6.89 -18.62 -4.75
CA GLU A 762 -7.30 -19.81 -5.49
C GLU A 762 -8.17 -19.49 -6.72
N ASP A 763 -8.98 -18.42 -6.66
CA ASP A 763 -9.85 -17.98 -7.76
C ASP A 763 -9.07 -17.22 -8.84
N LEU A 764 -7.79 -16.93 -8.61
CA LEU A 764 -6.90 -16.20 -9.52
C LEU A 764 -5.95 -17.11 -10.29
N ARG A 765 -6.13 -18.43 -10.22
CA ARG A 765 -5.31 -19.39 -10.97
C ARG A 765 -5.41 -19.14 -12.48
N GLY A 766 -4.27 -19.07 -13.14
CA GLY A 766 -4.17 -18.81 -14.58
C GLY A 766 -4.34 -17.33 -14.96
N VAL A 767 -4.59 -16.43 -14.01
CA VAL A 767 -4.58 -14.99 -14.28
C VAL A 767 -3.16 -14.54 -14.56
N PHE A 768 -2.94 -13.91 -15.73
CA PHE A 768 -1.63 -13.37 -16.11
C PHE A 768 -1.55 -11.84 -15.98
N ALA A 769 -2.68 -11.15 -15.87
CA ALA A 769 -2.69 -9.71 -15.62
C ALA A 769 -3.97 -9.23 -14.90
N LEU A 770 -3.87 -8.09 -14.22
CA LEU A 770 -4.95 -7.36 -13.58
C LEU A 770 -4.93 -5.92 -14.09
N ALA A 771 -6.02 -5.46 -14.71
CA ALA A 771 -6.19 -4.08 -15.14
C ALA A 771 -7.23 -3.36 -14.25
N ASN A 772 -6.83 -2.22 -13.69
CA ASN A 772 -7.71 -1.36 -12.89
C ASN A 772 -7.22 0.10 -12.92
N GLY A 773 -8.13 1.05 -13.17
CA GLY A 773 -7.78 2.48 -13.25
C GLY A 773 -6.77 2.76 -14.37
N ASP A 774 -5.66 3.39 -14.04
CA ASP A 774 -4.54 3.73 -14.93
C ASP A 774 -3.39 2.70 -14.95
N SER A 775 -3.63 1.51 -14.37
CA SER A 775 -2.60 0.51 -14.13
C SER A 775 -2.99 -0.86 -14.66
N ILE A 776 -2.04 -1.49 -15.37
CA ILE A 776 -2.08 -2.91 -15.74
C ILE A 776 -0.94 -3.60 -15.01
N TYR A 777 -1.27 -4.50 -14.08
CA TYR A 777 -0.34 -5.37 -13.39
C TYR A 777 -0.23 -6.67 -14.16
N VAL A 778 0.96 -7.04 -14.62
CA VAL A 778 1.18 -8.21 -15.47
C VAL A 778 2.25 -9.11 -14.87
N ALA A 779 2.09 -10.42 -15.02
CA ALA A 779 3.15 -11.35 -14.68
C ALA A 779 4.43 -11.02 -15.46
N SER A 780 5.56 -10.90 -14.76
CA SER A 780 6.80 -10.39 -15.34
C SER A 780 7.32 -11.21 -16.51
N ALA A 781 6.99 -12.50 -16.57
CA ALA A 781 7.32 -13.40 -17.67
C ALA A 781 6.73 -12.95 -19.02
N LEU A 782 5.59 -12.24 -19.02
CA LEU A 782 4.95 -11.75 -20.25
C LEU A 782 5.67 -10.54 -20.86
N VAL A 783 6.44 -9.81 -20.07
CA VAL A 783 7.10 -8.56 -20.49
C VAL A 783 8.62 -8.63 -20.32
N SER A 784 9.17 -9.84 -20.36
CA SER A 784 10.59 -10.10 -20.22
C SER A 784 11.07 -11.11 -21.25
N ASP A 785 12.35 -11.02 -21.57
CA ASP A 785 13.03 -12.06 -22.32
C ASP A 785 12.97 -13.40 -21.57
N PRO A 786 12.72 -14.54 -22.24
CA PRO A 786 12.56 -15.84 -21.60
C PRO A 786 13.85 -16.40 -20.97
N SER A 787 15.02 -15.76 -21.16
CA SER A 787 16.25 -16.13 -20.44
C SER A 787 16.36 -15.49 -19.04
N LYS A 788 15.52 -14.50 -18.73
CA LYS A 788 15.55 -13.77 -17.45
C LYS A 788 14.75 -14.51 -16.39
N ASP A 789 15.33 -14.57 -15.19
CA ASP A 789 14.62 -15.10 -14.02
C ASP A 789 13.64 -14.04 -13.49
N THR A 790 12.35 -14.38 -13.52
CA THR A 790 11.26 -13.51 -13.04
C THR A 790 10.66 -13.98 -11.72
N SER A 791 11.20 -15.03 -11.09
CA SER A 791 10.64 -15.62 -9.87
C SER A 791 10.67 -14.67 -8.66
N LEU A 792 11.71 -13.84 -8.55
CA LEU A 792 11.86 -12.84 -7.49
C LEU A 792 10.87 -11.67 -7.62
N TYR A 793 10.47 -11.35 -8.84
CA TYR A 793 9.61 -10.21 -9.16
C TYR A 793 8.47 -10.70 -10.05
N PRO A 794 7.46 -11.36 -9.48
CA PRO A 794 6.44 -12.04 -10.25
C PRO A 794 5.55 -11.07 -11.04
N ILE A 795 5.46 -9.80 -10.63
CA ILE A 795 4.59 -8.79 -11.24
C ILE A 795 5.38 -7.53 -11.64
N ARG A 796 5.02 -6.98 -12.80
CA ARG A 796 5.39 -5.63 -13.26
C ARG A 796 4.13 -4.78 -13.48
N ARG A 797 4.30 -3.46 -13.38
CA ARG A 797 3.25 -2.50 -13.72
C ARG A 797 3.53 -1.89 -15.09
N VAL A 798 2.54 -1.97 -15.96
CA VAL A 798 2.44 -1.15 -17.17
C VAL A 798 1.50 0.00 -16.85
N PHE A 799 1.98 1.23 -16.98
CA PHE A 799 1.12 2.41 -16.92
C PHE A 799 0.22 2.41 -18.16
N GLY A 800 -1.09 2.32 -17.97
CA GLY A 800 -2.04 2.07 -19.04
C GLY A 800 -3.31 1.40 -18.55
N ASN A 801 -4.27 1.22 -19.44
CA ASN A 801 -5.55 0.57 -19.13
C ASN A 801 -6.12 -0.11 -20.37
N ILE A 802 -7.17 -0.91 -20.19
CA ILE A 802 -7.83 -1.63 -21.28
C ILE A 802 -9.18 -1.03 -21.69
N GLY A 803 -9.50 0.20 -21.25
CA GLY A 803 -10.76 0.89 -21.59
C GLY A 803 -12.02 0.31 -20.96
N ARG A 804 -11.90 -0.42 -19.84
CA ARG A 804 -13.03 -1.04 -19.11
C ARG A 804 -13.23 -0.42 -17.73
N PRO A 805 -14.48 -0.28 -17.26
CA PRO A 805 -14.78 0.29 -15.94
C PRO A 805 -14.61 -0.71 -14.79
N GLU A 806 -14.78 -2.01 -15.04
CA GLU A 806 -14.59 -3.06 -14.05
C GLU A 806 -13.11 -3.42 -13.85
N MET A 807 -12.79 -3.99 -12.68
CA MET A 807 -11.51 -4.65 -12.48
C MET A 807 -11.46 -5.90 -13.36
N SER A 808 -10.52 -5.93 -14.29
CA SER A 808 -10.42 -7.00 -15.29
C SER A 808 -9.20 -7.87 -15.02
N LEU A 809 -9.44 -9.16 -14.79
CA LEU A 809 -8.42 -10.19 -14.59
C LEU A 809 -8.27 -10.95 -15.92
N LEU A 810 -7.11 -10.83 -16.56
CA LEU A 810 -6.87 -11.40 -17.88
C LEU A 810 -6.43 -12.86 -17.74
N ILE A 811 -7.13 -13.74 -18.45
CA ILE A 811 -6.86 -15.18 -18.49
C ILE A 811 -6.58 -15.62 -19.94
N PRO A 812 -5.73 -16.63 -20.17
CA PRO A 812 -5.47 -17.14 -21.50
C PRO A 812 -6.69 -17.93 -22.02
N PRO A 813 -6.80 -18.14 -23.34
CA PRO A 813 -7.82 -19.04 -23.89
C PRO A 813 -7.62 -20.47 -23.40
N SER A 814 -8.70 -21.24 -23.29
CA SER A 814 -8.60 -22.63 -22.81
C SER A 814 -7.76 -23.56 -23.71
N ASN A 815 -7.66 -23.24 -25.00
CA ASN A 815 -6.88 -23.99 -25.98
C ASN A 815 -6.18 -22.99 -26.93
N PRO A 816 -4.99 -22.47 -26.58
CA PRO A 816 -4.21 -21.63 -27.49
C PRO A 816 -3.84 -22.43 -28.75
N ARG A 817 -3.94 -21.81 -29.93
CA ARG A 817 -3.70 -22.49 -31.21
C ARG A 817 -2.53 -21.89 -31.95
N LEU A 818 -1.64 -22.74 -32.45
CA LEU A 818 -0.65 -22.36 -33.44
C LEU A 818 -1.22 -22.54 -34.84
N ALA A 819 -0.74 -21.73 -35.80
CA ALA A 819 -1.11 -21.86 -37.19
C ALA A 819 -0.67 -23.22 -37.74
N GLU A 820 -1.46 -23.78 -38.65
CA GLU A 820 -1.07 -24.99 -39.37
C GLU A 820 0.02 -24.68 -40.40
N PRO A 821 0.93 -25.64 -40.68
CA PRO A 821 1.92 -25.50 -41.75
C PRO A 821 1.23 -25.23 -43.08
N ASN A 822 1.64 -24.17 -43.78
CA ASN A 822 1.11 -23.89 -45.09
C ASN A 822 1.87 -24.74 -46.13
N LEU A 823 1.24 -25.77 -46.67
CA LEU A 823 1.87 -26.63 -47.68
C LEU A 823 2.35 -25.86 -48.93
N ALA A 824 1.77 -24.68 -49.21
CA ALA A 824 2.20 -23.83 -50.32
C ALA A 824 3.49 -23.02 -50.02
N SER A 825 3.92 -22.91 -48.76
CA SER A 825 5.17 -22.24 -48.37
C SER A 825 6.40 -23.14 -48.41
N TRP A 826 6.32 -24.34 -49.00
CA TRP A 826 7.46 -25.26 -49.15
C TRP A 826 8.70 -24.62 -49.80
N THR A 827 8.52 -23.60 -50.64
CA THR A 827 9.62 -22.85 -51.28
C THR A 827 10.38 -21.92 -50.31
N LEU A 828 9.80 -21.64 -49.14
CA LEU A 828 10.39 -20.83 -48.09
C LEU A 828 11.14 -21.68 -47.05
N ILE A 829 10.90 -22.99 -47.02
CA ILE A 829 11.48 -23.94 -46.08
C ILE A 829 12.80 -24.45 -46.65
N ASN A 830 13.93 -23.92 -46.15
CA ASN A 830 15.26 -24.29 -46.64
C ASN A 830 16.02 -25.19 -45.66
N HIS A 831 15.81 -25.01 -44.35
CA HIS A 831 16.50 -25.76 -43.29
C HIS A 831 18.03 -25.76 -43.47
N GLN A 832 18.59 -24.57 -43.67
CA GLN A 832 20.03 -24.41 -43.88
C GLN A 832 20.83 -24.75 -42.63
N ALA A 833 22.00 -25.34 -42.80
CA ALA A 833 22.93 -25.56 -41.69
C ALA A 833 23.31 -24.22 -41.02
N PHE A 834 23.45 -24.24 -39.69
CA PHE A 834 23.84 -23.08 -38.92
C PHE A 834 25.24 -22.59 -39.30
N ASP A 835 25.32 -21.34 -39.73
CA ASP A 835 26.53 -20.69 -40.26
C ASP A 835 27.43 -20.08 -39.15
N GLY A 836 27.07 -20.29 -37.88
CA GLY A 836 27.78 -19.69 -36.75
C GLY A 836 27.43 -18.22 -36.50
N ARG A 837 26.43 -17.62 -37.19
CA ARG A 837 26.06 -16.22 -37.01
C ARG A 837 24.75 -16.08 -36.23
N LEU A 838 24.81 -15.34 -35.13
CA LEU A 838 23.67 -14.96 -34.32
C LEU A 838 23.07 -13.66 -34.88
N GLN A 839 21.99 -13.77 -35.64
CA GLN A 839 21.31 -12.65 -36.31
C GLN A 839 19.88 -12.52 -35.79
N ASN A 840 19.22 -11.40 -36.12
CA ASN A 840 17.79 -11.20 -35.87
C ASN A 840 17.01 -11.45 -37.16
N CYS A 841 16.69 -12.71 -37.45
CA CYS A 841 15.90 -13.08 -38.63
C CYS A 841 14.40 -12.71 -38.47
N PHE A 842 13.97 -12.50 -37.22
CA PHE A 842 12.59 -12.22 -36.81
C PHE A 842 12.39 -10.76 -36.40
N ALA A 843 13.08 -9.81 -37.03
CA ALA A 843 13.03 -8.39 -36.65
C ALA A 843 11.62 -7.76 -36.74
N SER A 844 10.73 -8.34 -37.54
CA SER A 844 9.34 -7.91 -37.70
C SER A 844 8.34 -8.62 -36.79
N THR A 845 8.78 -9.63 -36.04
CA THR A 845 7.90 -10.40 -35.15
C THR A 845 7.62 -9.62 -33.86
N THR A 846 6.35 -9.48 -33.54
CA THR A 846 5.84 -8.80 -32.34
C THR A 846 4.75 -9.65 -31.65
N LEU A 847 4.49 -9.35 -30.38
CA LEU A 847 3.38 -9.95 -29.63
C LEU A 847 2.25 -8.93 -29.46
N HIS A 848 1.02 -9.36 -29.70
CA HIS A 848 -0.18 -8.52 -29.59
C HIS A 848 -1.17 -9.08 -28.58
N LEU A 849 -1.86 -8.18 -27.87
CA LEU A 849 -2.95 -8.52 -26.96
C LEU A 849 -4.30 -8.21 -27.61
N THR A 850 -5.17 -9.21 -27.68
CA THR A 850 -6.58 -9.04 -28.08
C THR A 850 -7.50 -9.66 -27.05
N PHE A 851 -8.77 -9.25 -27.06
CA PHE A 851 -9.78 -9.72 -26.10
C PHE A 851 -10.89 -10.44 -26.86
N THR A 852 -11.38 -11.56 -26.30
CA THR A 852 -12.56 -12.23 -26.84
C THR A 852 -13.83 -11.68 -26.19
N ASP A 853 -15.00 -12.13 -26.66
CA ASP A 853 -16.29 -11.78 -26.03
C ASP A 853 -16.55 -12.55 -24.73
N PHE A 854 -15.66 -13.48 -24.33
CA PHE A 854 -15.82 -14.26 -23.12
C PHE A 854 -15.49 -13.43 -21.88
N VAL A 855 -16.51 -13.23 -21.04
CA VAL A 855 -16.41 -12.49 -19.78
C VAL A 855 -17.15 -13.25 -18.69
N MET A 856 -16.46 -13.59 -17.61
CA MET A 856 -17.04 -14.26 -16.45
C MET A 856 -16.98 -13.34 -15.21
N PRO A 857 -18.11 -12.90 -14.65
CA PRO A 857 -18.12 -12.15 -13.39
C PRO A 857 -17.63 -13.00 -12.22
N LEU A 858 -16.79 -12.43 -11.35
CA LEU A 858 -16.43 -13.04 -10.07
C LEU A 858 -17.38 -12.56 -8.96
N ASP A 859 -17.75 -13.46 -8.04
CA ASP A 859 -18.56 -13.10 -6.88
C ASP A 859 -17.68 -12.43 -5.83
N VAL A 860 -17.86 -11.11 -5.68
CA VAL A 860 -17.18 -10.29 -4.66
C VAL A 860 -18.11 -9.95 -3.48
N GLY A 861 -19.17 -10.74 -3.28
CA GLY A 861 -20.09 -10.63 -2.13
C GLY A 861 -21.23 -9.64 -2.31
N THR A 862 -21.30 -8.92 -3.43
CA THR A 862 -22.35 -7.93 -3.73
C THR A 862 -23.37 -8.49 -4.73
N ARG A 863 -24.61 -8.71 -4.27
CA ARG A 863 -25.70 -9.19 -5.12
C ARG A 863 -26.63 -8.08 -5.58
N GLY A 864 -27.12 -8.18 -6.81
CA GLY A 864 -28.21 -7.34 -7.35
C GLY A 864 -27.78 -6.01 -7.98
N LEU A 865 -26.48 -5.71 -8.07
CA LEU A 865 -25.96 -4.61 -8.89
C LEU A 865 -26.16 -4.92 -10.38
N ARG A 866 -26.39 -3.88 -11.18
CA ARG A 866 -26.48 -4.01 -12.64
C ARG A 866 -25.12 -4.10 -13.32
N ASP A 867 -24.13 -3.43 -12.74
CA ASP A 867 -22.76 -3.42 -13.26
C ASP A 867 -21.94 -4.55 -12.64
N ARG A 868 -21.10 -5.15 -13.47
CA ARG A 868 -20.08 -6.11 -13.03
C ARG A 868 -18.96 -5.33 -12.35
N GLN A 869 -18.50 -5.79 -11.19
CA GLN A 869 -17.43 -5.12 -10.45
C GLN A 869 -16.05 -5.72 -10.76
N VAL A 870 -15.99 -7.05 -10.83
CA VAL A 870 -14.78 -7.81 -11.15
C VAL A 870 -15.13 -8.89 -12.17
N VAL A 871 -14.29 -9.05 -13.18
CA VAL A 871 -14.48 -10.06 -14.24
C VAL A 871 -13.17 -10.77 -14.57
N LEU A 872 -13.27 -12.05 -14.92
CA LEU A 872 -12.29 -12.74 -15.74
C LEU A 872 -12.58 -12.39 -17.21
N LEU A 873 -11.57 -11.91 -17.92
CA LEU A 873 -11.62 -11.54 -19.34
C LEU A 873 -10.66 -12.43 -20.11
N GLU A 874 -11.20 -13.24 -21.01
CA GLU A 874 -10.36 -14.06 -21.88
C GLU A 874 -9.60 -13.18 -22.87
N SER A 875 -8.29 -13.37 -22.88
CA SER A 875 -7.33 -12.48 -23.51
C SER A 875 -6.31 -13.31 -24.29
N LEU A 876 -6.22 -13.06 -25.58
CA LEU A 876 -5.32 -13.75 -26.49
C LEU A 876 -4.01 -12.97 -26.59
N VAL A 877 -2.90 -13.64 -26.26
CA VAL A 877 -1.55 -13.14 -26.59
C VAL A 877 -1.13 -13.84 -27.87
N SER A 878 -1.07 -13.12 -28.98
CA SER A 878 -0.79 -13.71 -30.29
C SER A 878 0.54 -13.23 -30.87
N ILE A 879 1.23 -14.13 -31.59
CA ILE A 879 2.39 -13.78 -32.41
C ILE A 879 1.91 -13.16 -33.72
N ASP A 880 2.38 -11.96 -34.02
CA ASP A 880 2.27 -11.34 -35.35
C ASP A 880 3.66 -11.30 -36.00
N ASP A 881 3.76 -11.81 -37.22
CA ASP A 881 4.93 -11.58 -38.06
C ASP A 881 4.50 -10.96 -39.39
N ARG A 882 4.84 -9.68 -39.59
CA ARG A 882 4.51 -8.91 -40.80
C ARG A 882 3.01 -8.86 -41.10
N GLY A 883 2.16 -8.79 -40.07
CA GLY A 883 0.69 -8.77 -40.19
C GLY A 883 0.06 -10.16 -40.33
N ARG A 884 0.85 -11.25 -40.28
CA ARG A 884 0.35 -12.63 -40.26
C ARG A 884 0.30 -13.10 -38.82
N ASN A 885 -0.90 -13.48 -38.36
CA ASN A 885 -1.06 -14.17 -37.08
C ASN A 885 -0.50 -15.60 -37.19
N ILE A 886 0.49 -15.91 -36.35
CA ILE A 886 1.16 -17.21 -36.29
C ILE A 886 0.53 -18.12 -35.22
N GLY A 887 -0.08 -17.56 -34.19
CA GLY A 887 -0.77 -18.33 -33.17
C GLY A 887 -0.85 -17.64 -31.81
N ASP A 888 -1.69 -18.22 -30.96
CA ASP A 888 -1.92 -17.80 -29.58
C ASP A 888 -0.97 -18.50 -28.61
N LEU A 889 -0.60 -17.78 -27.55
CA LEU A 889 0.39 -18.19 -26.56
C LEU A 889 -0.22 -18.33 -25.17
N ASP A 890 0.04 -19.46 -24.53
CA ASP A 890 -0.11 -19.65 -23.08
C ASP A 890 1.26 -19.62 -22.41
N ILE A 891 1.69 -18.38 -22.15
CA ILE A 891 3.01 -18.07 -21.61
C ILE A 891 3.18 -18.69 -20.21
N LEU A 892 2.20 -18.54 -19.33
CA LEU A 892 2.34 -19.02 -17.94
C LEU A 892 2.47 -20.54 -17.86
N SER A 893 1.69 -21.28 -18.64
CA SER A 893 1.82 -22.74 -18.69
C SER A 893 3.17 -23.18 -19.24
N ALA A 894 3.71 -22.48 -20.24
CA ALA A 894 5.01 -22.78 -20.82
C ALA A 894 6.17 -22.62 -19.82
N PHE A 895 6.17 -21.57 -18.99
CA PHE A 895 7.21 -21.40 -17.95
C PHE A 895 7.12 -22.41 -16.80
N ASN A 896 5.98 -23.09 -16.66
CA ASN A 896 5.81 -24.18 -15.69
C ASN A 896 6.05 -25.57 -16.30
N SER A 897 6.38 -25.64 -17.60
CA SER A 897 6.62 -26.90 -18.29
C SER A 897 8.01 -27.45 -17.97
N GLY A 898 8.11 -28.78 -17.82
CA GLY A 898 9.39 -29.49 -17.73
C GLY A 898 10.18 -29.51 -19.04
N LEU A 899 9.62 -28.96 -20.13
CA LEU A 899 10.25 -28.86 -21.45
C LEU A 899 11.07 -27.58 -21.65
N LEU A 900 11.01 -26.62 -20.71
CA LEU A 900 11.75 -25.36 -20.79
C LEU A 900 13.06 -25.41 -20.00
N PHE A 901 14.18 -25.31 -20.70
CA PHE A 901 15.51 -25.15 -20.12
C PHE A 901 16.00 -23.71 -20.33
N GLN A 902 16.59 -23.12 -19.30
CA GLN A 902 17.06 -21.72 -19.34
C GLN A 902 18.53 -21.63 -18.94
N GLN A 903 19.34 -21.02 -19.81
CA GLN A 903 20.67 -20.58 -19.48
C GLN A 903 20.63 -19.06 -19.21
N LYS A 904 20.75 -18.68 -17.93
CA LYS A 904 20.57 -17.28 -17.50
C LYS A 904 21.68 -16.35 -17.99
N ASN A 905 22.94 -16.76 -17.85
CA ASN A 905 24.11 -15.92 -18.12
C ASN A 905 25.15 -16.65 -18.98
N CYS A 906 25.86 -15.87 -19.80
CA CYS A 906 27.06 -16.34 -20.48
C CYS A 906 28.26 -16.26 -19.53
N THR A 907 28.80 -17.41 -19.11
CA THR A 907 30.00 -17.52 -18.27
C THR A 907 31.28 -17.69 -19.08
N HIS A 908 31.17 -17.68 -20.41
CA HIS A 908 32.28 -17.93 -21.31
C HIS A 908 33.19 -16.71 -21.49
N PRO A 909 34.51 -16.90 -21.72
CA PRO A 909 35.41 -15.81 -22.05
C PRO A 909 34.97 -15.11 -23.35
N LYS A 910 35.04 -13.77 -23.40
CA LYS A 910 34.69 -12.97 -24.60
C LYS A 910 35.64 -13.14 -25.80
N SER A 911 36.50 -14.17 -25.81
CA SER A 911 37.40 -14.44 -26.93
C SER A 911 36.61 -14.81 -28.18
N LYS A 912 36.87 -14.14 -29.31
CA LYS A 912 36.35 -14.53 -30.63
C LYS A 912 36.89 -15.92 -30.96
N ARG A 913 36.02 -16.92 -30.93
CA ARG A 913 36.31 -18.27 -31.41
C ARG A 913 35.40 -18.51 -32.61
N ASP A 914 35.97 -19.02 -33.70
CA ASP A 914 35.19 -19.44 -34.84
C ASP A 914 34.35 -20.67 -34.45
N TYR A 915 33.12 -20.74 -34.94
CA TYR A 915 32.25 -21.88 -34.72
C TYR A 915 32.87 -23.14 -35.30
N THR A 916 33.10 -24.14 -34.45
CA THR A 916 33.65 -25.44 -34.87
C THR A 916 32.54 -26.47 -34.72
N ALA A 917 31.82 -26.73 -35.82
CA ALA A 917 30.66 -27.61 -35.84
C ALA A 917 31.02 -29.03 -35.35
N LYS A 918 30.60 -29.38 -34.13
CA LYS A 918 30.63 -30.75 -33.59
C LYS A 918 29.33 -31.54 -33.85
N LYS A 919 28.21 -30.83 -34.08
CA LYS A 919 26.89 -31.34 -34.45
C LYS A 919 26.29 -30.44 -35.55
N GLU A 920 25.55 -31.03 -36.50
CA GLU A 920 24.81 -30.29 -37.53
C GLU A 920 23.55 -29.68 -36.90
N LEU A 921 23.60 -28.37 -36.61
CA LEU A 921 22.44 -27.56 -36.22
C LEU A 921 21.76 -27.00 -37.47
N VAL A 922 20.44 -26.98 -37.50
CA VAL A 922 19.64 -26.39 -38.59
C VAL A 922 19.11 -25.02 -38.16
N SER A 923 19.24 -24.00 -39.00
CA SER A 923 18.71 -22.66 -38.73
C SER A 923 17.21 -22.61 -39.03
N LEU A 924 16.45 -21.97 -38.14
CA LEU A 924 15.07 -21.53 -38.36
C LEU A 924 15.08 -20.01 -38.50
N ASP A 925 14.84 -19.52 -39.70
CA ASP A 925 14.94 -18.09 -40.03
C ASP A 925 13.59 -17.46 -40.40
N CYS A 926 12.55 -18.26 -40.57
CA CYS A 926 11.19 -17.80 -40.72
C CYS A 926 10.18 -18.69 -39.98
N TRP A 927 8.96 -18.19 -39.79
CA TRP A 927 7.92 -18.94 -39.10
C TRP A 927 7.41 -20.14 -39.89
N ASP A 928 7.54 -20.16 -41.22
CA ASP A 928 7.18 -21.35 -42.02
C ASP A 928 8.15 -22.52 -41.74
N GLU A 929 9.46 -22.26 -41.59
CA GLU A 929 10.44 -23.27 -41.12
C GLU A 929 10.20 -23.70 -39.68
N PHE A 930 9.75 -22.77 -38.83
CA PHE A 930 9.39 -23.10 -37.45
C PHE A 930 8.17 -24.01 -37.35
N LEU A 931 7.14 -23.78 -38.17
CA LEU A 931 5.92 -24.59 -38.15
C LEU A 931 6.15 -25.99 -38.75
N ASP A 932 7.12 -26.14 -39.64
CA ASP A 932 7.56 -27.42 -40.21
C ASP A 932 8.96 -27.82 -39.72
N LEU A 933 9.06 -28.17 -38.44
CA LEU A 933 10.37 -28.39 -37.78
C LEU A 933 11.20 -29.52 -38.44
N PRO A 934 12.54 -29.34 -38.54
CA PRO A 934 13.44 -30.40 -39.00
C PRO A 934 13.52 -31.56 -37.99
N GLN A 935 14.01 -32.72 -38.44
CA GLN A 935 14.24 -33.89 -37.58
C GLN A 935 15.48 -33.74 -36.67
N SER A 936 16.40 -32.85 -37.01
CA SER A 936 17.61 -32.54 -36.24
C SER A 936 17.38 -31.37 -35.30
N ILE A 937 18.30 -31.18 -34.35
CA ILE A 937 18.27 -30.02 -33.44
C ILE A 937 18.31 -28.73 -34.26
N ALA A 938 17.39 -27.81 -33.96
CA ALA A 938 17.24 -26.55 -34.67
C ALA A 938 17.67 -25.36 -33.80
N ILE A 939 18.07 -24.25 -34.44
CA ILE A 939 18.37 -22.97 -33.78
C ILE A 939 17.49 -21.87 -34.37
N PHE A 940 16.68 -21.26 -33.51
CA PHE A 940 15.86 -20.09 -33.82
C PHE A 940 16.67 -18.81 -33.60
N ARG A 941 16.92 -18.04 -34.67
CA ARG A 941 17.84 -16.90 -34.63
C ARG A 941 17.10 -15.57 -34.49
N ALA A 942 16.88 -15.13 -33.25
CA ALA A 942 16.15 -13.92 -32.91
C ALA A 942 16.95 -13.00 -31.98
N SER A 943 18.26 -12.92 -32.21
CA SER A 943 19.20 -12.17 -31.36
C SER A 943 18.74 -10.72 -31.19
N GLY A 944 18.52 -10.30 -29.94
CA GLY A 944 18.07 -8.95 -29.61
C GLY A 944 16.57 -8.67 -29.84
N ASN A 945 15.77 -9.66 -30.26
CA ASN A 945 14.31 -9.57 -30.26
C ASN A 945 13.70 -10.50 -29.21
N TRP A 946 13.58 -9.99 -27.97
CA TRP A 946 13.02 -10.74 -26.85
C TRP A 946 11.57 -11.22 -27.09
N GLN A 947 10.77 -10.50 -27.89
CA GLN A 947 9.39 -10.88 -28.20
C GLN A 947 9.34 -12.12 -29.11
N ALA A 948 10.17 -12.14 -30.16
CA ALA A 948 10.31 -13.31 -31.02
C ALA A 948 10.87 -14.52 -30.25
N ARG A 949 11.86 -14.30 -29.37
CA ARG A 949 12.42 -15.35 -28.50
C ARG A 949 11.36 -15.93 -27.56
N LEU A 950 10.56 -15.07 -26.92
CA LEU A 950 9.46 -15.47 -26.05
C LEU A 950 8.40 -16.25 -26.83
N GLY A 951 7.95 -15.71 -27.98
CA GLY A 951 6.96 -16.36 -28.83
C GLY A 951 7.41 -17.73 -29.30
N ALA A 952 8.65 -17.85 -29.79
CA ALA A 952 9.21 -19.12 -30.26
C ALA A 952 9.37 -20.14 -29.14
N ALA A 953 9.85 -19.73 -27.95
CA ALA A 953 9.99 -20.63 -26.81
C ALA A 953 8.63 -21.21 -26.38
N VAL A 954 7.61 -20.37 -26.26
CA VAL A 954 6.26 -20.77 -25.83
C VAL A 954 5.57 -21.61 -26.91
N ALA A 955 5.66 -21.20 -28.17
CA ALA A 955 5.11 -21.97 -29.29
C ALA A 955 5.74 -23.36 -29.42
N SER A 956 7.05 -23.47 -29.18
CA SER A 956 7.76 -24.76 -29.22
C SER A 956 7.24 -25.71 -28.13
N ILE A 957 7.05 -25.21 -26.91
CA ILE A 957 6.52 -26.00 -25.79
C ILE A 957 5.07 -26.43 -26.06
N GLN A 958 4.25 -25.54 -26.62
CA GLN A 958 2.90 -25.87 -27.07
C GLN A 958 2.87 -26.93 -28.18
N ALA A 959 3.91 -26.99 -29.02
CA ALA A 959 4.11 -28.04 -30.01
C ALA A 959 4.71 -29.35 -29.42
N GLY A 960 4.89 -29.41 -28.09
CA GLY A 960 5.45 -30.57 -27.40
C GLY A 960 6.96 -30.76 -27.57
N LYS A 961 7.69 -29.68 -27.87
CA LYS A 961 9.14 -29.69 -28.09
C LYS A 961 9.92 -29.21 -26.88
N ALA A 962 11.07 -29.83 -26.63
CA ALA A 962 12.01 -29.43 -25.59
C ALA A 962 12.87 -28.26 -26.08
N VAL A 963 12.93 -27.20 -25.27
CA VAL A 963 13.50 -25.91 -25.66
C VAL A 963 14.61 -25.51 -24.70
N LEU A 964 15.74 -25.07 -25.25
CA LEU A 964 16.75 -24.34 -24.50
C LEU A 964 16.79 -22.89 -24.92
N VAL A 965 16.49 -22.00 -23.98
CA VAL A 965 16.67 -20.56 -24.13
C VAL A 965 18.07 -20.19 -23.66
N ILE A 966 18.92 -19.74 -24.57
CA ILE A 966 20.27 -19.27 -24.25
C ILE A 966 20.24 -17.80 -23.76
N PRO A 967 21.32 -17.23 -23.20
CA PRO A 967 21.30 -15.86 -22.68
C PRO A 967 20.98 -14.81 -23.76
N GLU A 968 20.37 -13.67 -23.39
CA GLU A 968 20.05 -12.55 -24.29
C GLU A 968 21.24 -11.99 -25.09
N SER A 969 22.46 -12.17 -24.59
CA SER A 969 23.69 -11.89 -25.32
C SER A 969 24.56 -13.15 -25.35
N PRO A 970 24.22 -14.13 -26.20
CA PRO A 970 24.92 -15.40 -26.23
C PRO A 970 26.25 -15.27 -26.99
N CYS A 971 27.20 -16.14 -26.66
CA CYS A 971 28.36 -16.37 -27.50
C CYS A 971 28.23 -17.72 -28.20
N ILE A 972 29.09 -17.97 -29.19
CA ILE A 972 29.13 -19.25 -29.92
C ILE A 972 29.30 -20.45 -28.98
N GLN A 973 30.06 -20.31 -27.89
CA GLN A 973 30.21 -21.38 -26.90
C GLN A 973 28.92 -21.68 -26.13
N CYS A 974 28.02 -20.70 -25.95
CA CYS A 974 26.69 -20.98 -25.38
C CYS A 974 25.88 -21.87 -26.33
N VAL A 975 25.98 -21.63 -27.64
CA VAL A 975 25.30 -22.45 -28.66
C VAL A 975 25.89 -23.85 -28.69
N GLU A 976 27.23 -23.98 -28.74
CA GLU A 976 27.92 -25.28 -28.73
C GLU A 976 27.58 -26.09 -27.46
N SER A 977 27.66 -25.45 -26.28
CA SER A 977 27.32 -26.11 -25.00
C SER A 977 25.85 -26.49 -24.93
N GLY A 978 24.96 -25.64 -25.45
CA GLY A 978 23.53 -25.92 -25.51
C GLY A 978 23.18 -27.11 -26.41
N ALA A 979 23.85 -27.23 -27.55
CA ALA A 979 23.66 -28.34 -28.48
C ALA A 979 24.21 -29.69 -27.98
N GLU A 980 25.07 -29.65 -26.95
CA GLU A 980 25.58 -30.85 -26.26
C GLU A 980 24.59 -31.41 -25.24
N ILE A 981 23.60 -30.63 -24.78
CA ILE A 981 22.57 -31.10 -23.85
C ILE A 981 21.66 -32.13 -24.56
N PRO A 982 21.44 -33.32 -23.96
CA PRO A 982 20.58 -34.35 -24.54
C PRO A 982 19.11 -33.92 -24.55
N ASP A 983 18.34 -34.48 -25.49
CA ASP A 983 16.88 -34.35 -25.58
C ASP A 983 16.33 -32.92 -25.76
N ILE A 984 17.12 -32.01 -26.34
CA ILE A 984 16.65 -30.70 -26.82
C ILE A 984 16.28 -30.78 -28.30
N ASP A 985 15.12 -30.25 -28.65
CA ASP A 985 14.68 -30.08 -30.03
C ASP A 985 15.14 -28.73 -30.62
N ILE A 986 15.00 -27.64 -29.83
CA ILE A 986 15.17 -26.26 -30.33
C ILE A 986 16.02 -25.41 -29.36
N LEU A 987 17.00 -24.69 -29.91
CA LEU A 987 17.73 -23.63 -29.23
C LEU A 987 17.18 -22.26 -29.64
N ILE A 988 16.82 -21.42 -28.66
CA ILE A 988 16.32 -20.05 -28.90
C ILE A 988 17.44 -19.04 -28.64
N ALA A 989 18.01 -18.52 -29.73
CA ALA A 989 19.17 -17.63 -29.73
C ALA A 989 18.79 -16.15 -29.80
#